data_AF-A0A538U1X0-F1
#
_entry.id   AF-A0A538U1X0-F1
#
_cell.length_a   1.000
_cell.length_b   1.000
_cell.length_c   1.000
_cell.angle_alpha   90.00
_cell.angle_beta   90.00
_cell.angle_gamma   90.00
#
_symmetry.space_group_name_H-M   'P 1'
#
loop_
_entity.id
_entity.type
_entity.pdbx_description
1 polymer ?
#
loop_
_entity_poly.entity_id
_entity_poly.type
_entity_poly.pdbx_seq_one_letter_code
_entity_poly.pdbx_strand_id
1 'polypeptide(L)'
;MSCSRARLPRDGSVRPEQLDLPIGAVDPVSAQPGDPPVPPGDPPAPAVDTARALRSLAERFLEDARSKIETLQSVRAPKWLEADLADCETFIREASRLSGLGLDYEGGLQLAEAKQARRELRREREDALRRYRRAAELWRTIGSRVALALRKARGSDPQPLLALAALLEEAGRPLAPADLRTIREARAHLRNAAAERAAGQASAGRESEGARTARGASAGATPFAPGERPGPGAADPDPGLLTSYLPPPAALEFEPEDRGLLERLDQRHYDPPEDYRLNQTAQRLSLLSGFEVLLCPPLLRGVDHYAFQLNTARQVMRTMRGRALLCDEVGLGKTIEAGLVLKEYAIRGLARRVLVLTPPSLVSQWRDEMLDKFAIPFTTLEDPEFRSHGAEAWERCERVIASIHTAKSPKHAERIQRVPYDLIIVDEAHHLRSRASRSWKFVNQLKSKHLLLLTATPAQNDLDELFNLITLLSPGRLKSPADFRREFVERHDPRRPRNRTKLRELLMDVMVRNTRSQVSLRLPPREAATLPIVLTPPERALYDGVTRLVRAGYGRPTDAQGGRMALRTLQAEAGSSAAAVRATLATMMQKSPTADGRAALGALVDLAARVEVSGKAVALVDLMRTRIPPGEKVLVFTQYLETQAFGRSSTARSAPPIKTPRSQHSPATGAS
;
A
#
# COMPACT_ATOMS: atom_id res chain seq x y z
N MET A 1 -19.75 3.71 -32.84
CA MET A 1 -18.81 2.60 -33.15
C MET A 1 -18.83 1.64 -31.97
N SER A 2 -19.67 0.61 -32.03
CA SER A 2 -19.73 -0.37 -30.94
C SER A 2 -18.61 -1.39 -31.11
N CYS A 3 -17.90 -1.68 -30.03
CA CYS A 3 -17.06 -2.88 -29.97
C CYS A 3 -18.02 -4.07 -29.90
N SER A 4 -18.33 -4.68 -31.04
CA SER A 4 -19.19 -5.85 -31.10
C SER A 4 -18.50 -6.98 -30.35
N ARG A 5 -19.08 -7.35 -29.20
CA ARG A 5 -18.76 -8.58 -28.47
C ARG A 5 -19.11 -9.76 -29.38
N ALA A 6 -18.19 -10.18 -30.23
CA ALA A 6 -18.28 -11.45 -30.94
C ALA A 6 -18.10 -12.56 -29.90
N ARG A 7 -19.23 -13.15 -29.46
CA ARG A 7 -19.22 -14.47 -28.84
C ARG A 7 -18.64 -15.43 -29.87
N LEU A 8 -17.56 -16.13 -29.55
CA LEU A 8 -17.09 -17.27 -30.33
C LEU A 8 -16.83 -18.48 -29.43
N PRO A 9 -16.96 -19.69 -29.99
CA PRO A 9 -17.40 -20.89 -29.30
C PRO A 9 -16.27 -21.62 -28.57
N ARG A 10 -16.66 -22.36 -27.53
CA ARG A 10 -15.85 -23.41 -26.92
C ARG A 10 -15.84 -24.63 -27.83
N ASP A 11 -14.88 -24.74 -28.74
CA ASP A 11 -14.24 -26.02 -29.07
C ASP A 11 -13.05 -25.85 -30.02
N GLY A 12 -12.08 -26.78 -29.96
CA GLY A 12 -11.04 -26.90 -30.98
C GLY A 12 -9.61 -26.97 -30.46
N SER A 13 -9.29 -28.09 -29.82
CA SER A 13 -8.00 -28.80 -29.87
C SER A 13 -6.90 -28.20 -30.76
N VAL A 14 -5.85 -27.65 -30.13
CA VAL A 14 -4.51 -27.57 -30.73
C VAL A 14 -3.58 -28.41 -29.87
N ARG A 15 -3.24 -29.61 -30.36
CA ARG A 15 -2.21 -30.45 -29.75
C ARG A 15 -0.86 -29.72 -29.88
N PRO A 16 -0.08 -29.55 -28.80
CA PRO A 16 1.27 -29.02 -28.93
C PRO A 16 2.14 -30.08 -29.61
N GLU A 17 2.61 -29.76 -30.81
CA GLU A 17 3.70 -30.48 -31.46
C GLU A 17 4.94 -30.48 -30.55
N GLN A 18 5.67 -31.60 -30.60
CA GLN A 18 6.83 -31.91 -29.77
C GLN A 18 7.93 -30.85 -29.95
N LEU A 19 8.01 -29.91 -29.01
CA LEU A 19 9.21 -29.14 -28.73
C LEU A 19 9.85 -29.74 -27.50
N ASP A 20 11.04 -30.33 -27.64
CA ASP A 20 11.84 -30.89 -26.54
C ASP A 20 12.18 -29.78 -25.54
N LEU A 21 11.31 -29.62 -24.54
CA LEU A 21 11.52 -28.74 -23.40
C LEU A 21 12.59 -29.37 -22.50
N PRO A 22 13.60 -28.61 -22.06
CA PRO A 22 14.46 -29.09 -21.01
C PRO A 22 13.63 -29.14 -19.73
N ILE A 23 13.63 -30.30 -19.06
CA ILE A 23 13.03 -30.61 -17.76
C ILE A 23 11.63 -31.25 -17.84
N GLY A 24 11.60 -32.57 -17.99
CA GLY A 24 10.58 -33.41 -17.38
C GLY A 24 10.84 -33.55 -15.87
N ALA A 25 9.76 -33.67 -15.09
CA ALA A 25 9.76 -33.77 -13.64
C ALA A 25 10.88 -34.67 -13.08
N VAL A 26 11.60 -34.17 -12.08
CA VAL A 26 12.53 -34.97 -11.28
C VAL A 26 11.68 -35.75 -10.28
N ASP A 27 11.28 -36.96 -10.64
CA ASP A 27 11.04 -37.99 -9.63
C ASP A 27 12.40 -38.36 -8.99
N PRO A 28 12.45 -38.59 -7.67
CA PRO A 28 13.67 -39.01 -7.01
C PRO A 28 14.06 -40.40 -7.52
N VAL A 29 15.08 -40.46 -8.37
CA VAL A 29 15.67 -41.73 -8.83
C VAL A 29 16.27 -42.43 -7.62
N SER A 30 15.61 -43.51 -7.23
CA SER A 30 16.13 -44.58 -6.39
C SER A 30 17.51 -45.02 -6.89
N ALA A 31 18.49 -45.10 -5.99
CA ALA A 31 19.80 -45.66 -6.26
C ALA A 31 19.66 -47.12 -6.76
N GLN A 32 20.12 -47.39 -7.98
CA GLN A 32 20.40 -48.74 -8.45
C GLN A 32 21.94 -48.96 -8.45
N PRO A 33 22.43 -50.15 -8.04
CA PRO A 33 23.85 -50.42 -7.94
C PRO A 33 24.46 -50.91 -9.26
N GLY A 34 25.65 -50.39 -9.59
CA GLY A 34 26.65 -51.04 -10.45
C GLY A 34 26.52 -50.79 -11.96
N ASP A 35 27.41 -49.93 -12.50
CA ASP A 35 27.75 -49.95 -13.92
C ASP A 35 28.65 -51.17 -14.23
N PRO A 36 28.48 -51.87 -15.38
CA PRO A 36 29.38 -52.92 -15.81
C PRO A 36 30.76 -52.35 -16.21
N PRO A 37 31.85 -53.15 -16.10
CA PRO A 37 33.19 -52.69 -16.44
C PRO A 37 33.30 -52.36 -17.93
N VAL A 38 33.88 -51.20 -18.22
CA VAL A 38 34.21 -50.74 -19.59
C VAL A 38 35.30 -51.66 -20.15
N PRO A 39 35.15 -52.24 -21.37
CA PRO A 39 36.19 -53.04 -21.99
C PRO A 39 37.43 -52.19 -22.32
N PRO A 40 38.64 -52.78 -22.40
CA PRO A 40 39.86 -52.04 -22.69
C PRO A 40 39.82 -51.53 -24.14
N GLY A 41 39.44 -50.26 -24.31
CA GLY A 41 39.57 -49.53 -25.57
C GLY A 41 40.98 -48.97 -25.75
N ASP A 42 41.30 -48.64 -27.00
CA ASP A 42 42.55 -48.08 -27.52
C ASP A 42 43.30 -47.09 -26.59
N PRO A 43 44.65 -46.94 -26.77
CA PRO A 43 45.46 -46.08 -25.93
C PRO A 43 44.85 -44.68 -25.79
N PRO A 44 44.82 -44.11 -24.57
CA PRO A 44 44.13 -42.86 -24.31
C PRO A 44 44.68 -41.74 -25.18
N ALA A 45 43.78 -41.00 -25.83
CA ALA A 45 44.14 -39.78 -26.56
C ALA A 45 44.92 -38.82 -25.64
N PRO A 46 46.00 -38.19 -26.11
CA PRO A 46 46.82 -37.32 -25.26
C PRO A 46 45.97 -36.21 -24.63
N ALA A 47 46.31 -35.75 -23.43
CA ALA A 47 45.52 -34.76 -22.66
C ALA A 47 45.17 -33.49 -23.46
N VAL A 48 45.97 -33.15 -24.48
CA VAL A 48 45.75 -32.05 -25.42
C VAL A 48 44.54 -32.30 -26.32
N ASP A 49 44.32 -33.54 -26.77
CA ASP A 49 43.20 -33.95 -27.61
C ASP A 49 41.90 -34.00 -26.81
N THR A 50 41.96 -34.49 -25.56
CA THR A 50 40.84 -34.46 -24.61
C THR A 50 40.40 -33.03 -24.29
N ALA A 51 41.35 -32.12 -24.07
CA ALA A 51 41.05 -30.70 -23.87
C ALA A 51 40.48 -30.03 -25.13
N ARG A 52 40.98 -30.38 -26.33
CA ARG A 52 40.46 -29.89 -27.61
C ARG A 52 39.02 -30.37 -27.85
N ALA A 53 38.73 -31.64 -27.58
CA ALA A 53 37.40 -32.22 -27.72
C ALA A 53 36.36 -31.55 -26.81
N LEU A 54 36.67 -31.38 -25.51
CA LEU A 54 35.77 -30.72 -24.55
C LEU A 54 35.51 -29.24 -24.90
N ARG A 55 36.52 -28.52 -25.37
CA ARG A 55 36.36 -27.12 -25.80
C ARG A 55 35.50 -27.00 -27.04
N SER A 56 35.75 -27.83 -28.05
CA SER A 56 34.94 -27.86 -29.27
C SER A 56 33.47 -28.20 -28.97
N LEU A 57 33.22 -29.14 -28.05
CA LEU A 57 31.88 -29.50 -27.60
C LEU A 57 31.20 -28.35 -26.83
N ALA A 58 31.94 -27.66 -25.95
CA ALA A 58 31.44 -26.48 -25.24
C ALA A 58 31.09 -25.32 -26.20
N GLU A 59 31.89 -25.09 -27.23
CA GLU A 59 31.63 -24.07 -28.26
C GLU A 59 30.37 -24.40 -29.07
N ARG A 60 30.23 -25.66 -29.53
CA ARG A 60 29.00 -26.13 -30.19
C ARG A 60 27.77 -25.98 -29.30
N PHE A 61 27.89 -26.32 -28.02
CA PHE A 61 26.81 -26.15 -27.05
C PHE A 61 26.40 -24.68 -26.89
N LEU A 62 27.36 -23.76 -26.82
CA LEU A 62 27.08 -22.33 -26.71
C LEU A 62 26.40 -21.76 -27.95
N GLU A 63 26.73 -22.28 -29.13
CA GLU A 63 26.08 -21.91 -30.38
C GLU A 63 24.64 -22.44 -30.46
N ASP A 64 24.42 -23.72 -30.11
CA ASP A 64 23.07 -24.30 -29.99
C ASP A 64 22.21 -23.56 -28.96
N ALA A 65 22.79 -23.20 -27.82
CA ALA A 65 22.12 -22.41 -26.79
C ALA A 65 21.69 -21.03 -27.30
N ARG A 66 22.53 -20.34 -28.10
CA ARG A 66 22.18 -19.05 -28.71
C ARG A 66 21.03 -19.19 -29.70
N SER A 67 21.12 -20.17 -30.60
CA SER A 67 20.08 -20.47 -31.58
C SER A 67 18.73 -20.79 -30.92
N LYS A 68 18.74 -21.57 -29.84
CA LYS A 68 17.53 -21.88 -29.05
C LYS A 68 16.97 -20.68 -28.31
N ILE A 69 17.81 -19.83 -27.73
CA ILE A 69 17.36 -18.58 -27.09
C ILE A 69 16.67 -17.69 -28.12
N GLU A 70 17.26 -17.53 -29.31
CA GLU A 70 16.68 -16.73 -30.38
C GLU A 70 15.35 -17.30 -30.86
N THR A 71 15.26 -18.62 -31.06
CA THR A 71 14.02 -19.32 -31.42
C THR A 71 12.94 -19.16 -30.36
N LEU A 72 13.26 -19.31 -29.07
CA LEU A 72 12.31 -19.15 -27.97
C LEU A 72 11.85 -17.70 -27.78
N GLN A 73 12.71 -16.72 -28.10
CA GLN A 73 12.39 -15.30 -28.03
C GLN A 73 11.60 -14.80 -29.24
N SER A 74 11.69 -15.49 -30.38
CA SER A 74 10.93 -15.15 -31.59
C SER A 74 9.49 -15.69 -31.56
N VAL A 75 9.16 -16.58 -30.62
CA VAL A 75 7.78 -17.06 -30.41
C VAL A 75 6.86 -15.90 -30.08
N ARG A 76 5.88 -15.69 -30.96
CA ARG A 76 4.82 -14.68 -30.78
C ARG A 76 3.62 -15.28 -30.07
N ALA A 77 2.83 -14.42 -29.44
CA ALA A 77 1.55 -14.80 -28.89
C ALA A 77 0.56 -15.20 -30.01
N PRO A 78 -0.54 -15.91 -29.70
CA PRO A 78 -1.54 -16.29 -30.68
C PRO A 78 -2.04 -15.07 -31.48
N LYS A 79 -2.25 -15.24 -32.79
CA LYS A 79 -2.64 -14.14 -33.69
C LYS A 79 -3.92 -13.43 -33.25
N TRP A 80 -4.90 -14.18 -32.74
CA TRP A 80 -6.15 -13.61 -32.22
C TRP A 80 -5.89 -12.68 -31.03
N LEU A 81 -4.99 -13.06 -30.13
CA LEU A 81 -4.67 -12.28 -28.93
C LEU A 81 -3.92 -10.99 -29.27
N GLU A 82 -3.00 -11.05 -30.23
CA GLU A 82 -2.32 -9.85 -30.74
C GLU A 82 -3.29 -8.92 -31.50
N ALA A 83 -4.27 -9.47 -32.24
CA ALA A 83 -5.30 -8.70 -32.92
C ALA A 83 -6.23 -7.98 -31.92
N ASP A 84 -6.78 -8.70 -30.95
CA ASP A 84 -7.68 -8.13 -29.93
C ASP A 84 -7.00 -7.04 -29.09
N LEU A 85 -5.70 -7.23 -28.80
CA LEU A 85 -4.90 -6.24 -28.09
C LEU A 85 -4.67 -4.97 -28.93
N ALA A 86 -4.40 -5.13 -30.23
CA ALA A 86 -4.26 -4.02 -31.18
C ALA A 86 -5.57 -3.25 -31.37
N ASP A 87 -6.70 -3.96 -31.44
CA ASP A 87 -8.04 -3.37 -31.54
C ASP A 87 -8.38 -2.57 -30.27
N CYS A 88 -8.13 -3.15 -29.08
CA CYS A 88 -8.27 -2.45 -27.81
C CYS A 88 -7.39 -1.20 -27.72
N GLU A 89 -6.13 -1.27 -28.16
CA GLU A 89 -5.22 -0.13 -28.14
C GLU A 89 -5.61 0.96 -29.14
N THR A 90 -6.15 0.59 -30.29
CA THR A 90 -6.69 1.51 -31.29
C THR A 90 -7.93 2.23 -30.75
N PHE A 91 -8.89 1.48 -30.20
CA PHE A 91 -10.07 2.06 -29.56
C PHE A 91 -9.72 3.03 -28.43
N ILE A 92 -8.82 2.64 -27.51
CA ILE A 92 -8.41 3.52 -26.40
C ILE A 92 -7.76 4.80 -26.93
N ARG A 93 -6.94 4.73 -27.97
CA ARG A 93 -6.26 5.87 -28.57
C ARG A 93 -7.25 6.84 -29.20
N GLU A 94 -8.24 6.32 -29.94
CA GLU A 94 -9.28 7.10 -30.60
C GLU A 94 -10.24 7.73 -29.60
N ALA A 95 -10.72 6.96 -28.63
CA ALA A 95 -11.56 7.46 -27.54
C ALA A 95 -10.85 8.49 -26.65
N SER A 96 -9.54 8.31 -26.40
CA SER A 96 -8.73 9.30 -25.66
C SER A 96 -8.53 10.59 -26.46
N ARG A 97 -8.44 10.53 -27.79
CA ARG A 97 -8.38 11.72 -28.67
C ARG A 97 -9.68 12.51 -28.62
N LEU A 98 -10.83 11.82 -28.58
CA LEU A 98 -12.16 12.41 -28.45
C LEU A 98 -12.44 12.94 -27.04
N SER A 99 -11.82 12.38 -26.00
CA SER A 99 -12.02 12.85 -24.61
C SER A 99 -11.56 14.29 -24.34
N GLY A 100 -10.74 14.88 -25.23
CA GLY A 100 -10.44 16.32 -25.21
C GLY A 100 -11.64 17.22 -25.52
N LEU A 101 -12.72 16.67 -26.09
CA LEU A 101 -13.97 17.34 -26.45
C LEU A 101 -15.14 17.01 -25.50
N GLY A 102 -14.90 16.17 -24.49
CA GLY A 102 -15.92 15.68 -23.55
C GLY A 102 -16.58 14.38 -24.02
N LEU A 103 -16.34 13.27 -23.31
CA LEU A 103 -17.09 12.02 -23.50
C LEU A 103 -18.34 12.05 -22.62
N ASP A 104 -19.45 11.51 -23.14
CA ASP A 104 -20.65 11.23 -22.35
C ASP A 104 -20.46 10.01 -21.43
N TYR A 105 -21.48 9.70 -20.63
CA TYR A 105 -21.43 8.62 -19.64
C TYR A 105 -21.14 7.25 -20.27
N GLU A 106 -21.79 6.94 -21.40
CA GLU A 106 -21.59 5.67 -22.12
C GLU A 106 -20.19 5.59 -22.73
N GLY A 107 -19.68 6.67 -23.34
CA GLY A 107 -18.32 6.72 -23.87
C GLY A 107 -17.25 6.61 -22.77
N GLY A 108 -17.51 7.16 -21.59
CA GLY A 108 -16.66 7.01 -20.41
C GLY A 108 -16.61 5.56 -19.90
N LEU A 109 -17.76 4.88 -19.85
CA LEU A 109 -17.86 3.48 -19.44
C LEU A 109 -17.14 2.55 -20.42
N GLN A 110 -17.38 2.71 -21.73
CA GLN A 110 -16.72 1.92 -22.77
C GLN A 110 -15.19 2.12 -22.76
N LEU A 111 -14.69 3.33 -22.47
CA LEU A 111 -13.26 3.57 -22.32
C LEU A 111 -12.67 2.88 -21.08
N ALA A 112 -13.41 2.83 -19.98
CA ALA A 112 -13.00 2.12 -18.77
C ALA A 112 -12.93 0.61 -19.01
N GLU A 113 -13.96 0.05 -19.65
CA GLU A 113 -14.02 -1.37 -20.04
C GLU A 113 -12.89 -1.75 -21.00
N ALA A 114 -12.64 -0.95 -22.03
CA ALA A 114 -11.54 -1.20 -22.97
C ALA A 114 -10.17 -1.15 -22.28
N LYS A 115 -9.96 -0.22 -21.33
CA LYS A 115 -8.73 -0.16 -20.53
C LYS A 115 -8.57 -1.39 -19.63
N GLN A 116 -9.65 -1.95 -19.11
CA GLN A 116 -9.65 -3.18 -18.34
C GLN A 116 -9.36 -4.39 -19.23
N ALA A 117 -10.06 -4.54 -20.36
CA ALA A 117 -9.83 -5.61 -21.33
C ALA A 117 -8.38 -5.63 -21.82
N ARG A 118 -7.79 -4.47 -22.12
CA ARG A 118 -6.36 -4.37 -22.48
C ARG A 118 -5.44 -4.92 -21.38
N ARG A 119 -5.76 -4.71 -20.09
CA ARG A 119 -4.94 -5.24 -18.98
C ARG A 119 -5.03 -6.76 -18.92
N GLU A 120 -6.24 -7.31 -19.10
CA GLU A 120 -6.49 -8.76 -19.10
C GLU A 120 -5.79 -9.43 -20.29
N LEU A 121 -5.95 -8.91 -21.51
CA LEU A 121 -5.28 -9.41 -22.72
C LEU A 121 -3.75 -9.33 -22.61
N ARG A 122 -3.19 -8.28 -21.99
CA ARG A 122 -1.74 -8.20 -21.72
C ARG A 122 -1.27 -9.28 -20.76
N ARG A 123 -2.06 -9.57 -19.74
CA ARG A 123 -1.75 -10.64 -18.77
C ARG A 123 -1.81 -12.01 -19.44
N GLU A 124 -2.85 -12.29 -20.23
CA GLU A 124 -2.96 -13.52 -21.00
C GLU A 124 -1.82 -13.68 -22.00
N ARG A 125 -1.39 -12.59 -22.63
CA ARG A 125 -0.23 -12.56 -23.53
C ARG A 125 1.06 -12.91 -22.80
N GLU A 126 1.25 -12.37 -21.60
CA GLU A 126 2.40 -12.72 -20.75
C GLU A 126 2.34 -14.18 -20.29
N ASP A 127 1.17 -14.67 -19.92
CA ASP A 127 0.96 -16.06 -19.50
C ASP A 127 1.22 -17.05 -20.65
N ALA A 128 0.73 -16.76 -21.86
CA ALA A 128 0.99 -17.55 -23.06
C ALA A 128 2.50 -17.64 -23.40
N LEU A 129 3.24 -16.56 -23.15
CA LEU A 129 4.67 -16.48 -23.43
C LEU A 129 5.57 -16.91 -22.25
N ARG A 130 4.99 -17.09 -21.05
CA ARG A 130 5.70 -17.34 -19.79
C ARG A 130 6.63 -18.54 -19.87
N ARG A 131 6.16 -19.65 -20.46
CA ARG A 131 6.93 -20.89 -20.60
C ARG A 131 8.17 -20.72 -21.49
N TYR A 132 8.03 -20.00 -22.60
CA TYR A 132 9.12 -19.76 -23.56
C TYR A 132 10.17 -18.79 -22.99
N ARG A 133 9.73 -17.73 -22.30
CA ARG A 133 10.62 -16.79 -21.62
C ARG A 133 11.42 -17.48 -20.50
N ARG A 134 10.76 -18.32 -19.70
CA ARG A 134 11.43 -19.10 -18.65
C ARG A 134 12.45 -20.08 -19.23
N ALA A 135 12.10 -20.77 -20.32
CA ALA A 135 13.02 -21.65 -21.03
C ALA A 135 14.24 -20.89 -21.58
N ALA A 136 14.05 -19.73 -22.21
CA ALA A 136 15.13 -18.89 -22.71
C ALA A 136 16.07 -18.41 -21.59
N GLU A 137 15.53 -18.07 -20.42
CA GLU A 137 16.32 -17.66 -19.25
C GLU A 137 17.15 -18.82 -18.68
N LEU A 138 16.60 -20.04 -18.66
CA LEU A 138 17.35 -21.24 -18.27
C LEU A 138 18.53 -21.50 -19.23
N TRP A 139 18.29 -21.44 -20.54
CA TRP A 139 19.35 -21.55 -21.55
C TRP A 139 20.43 -20.48 -21.39
N ARG A 140 20.04 -19.24 -21.11
CA ARG A 140 20.96 -18.13 -20.84
C ARG A 140 21.81 -18.37 -19.59
N THR A 141 21.20 -18.88 -18.53
CA THR A 141 21.86 -19.20 -17.27
C THR A 141 22.89 -20.33 -17.46
N ILE A 142 22.49 -21.43 -18.10
CA ILE A 142 23.38 -22.56 -18.37
C ILE A 142 24.51 -22.15 -19.32
N GLY A 143 24.19 -21.44 -20.41
CA GLY A 143 25.17 -20.92 -21.36
C GLY A 143 26.19 -20.00 -20.70
N SER A 144 25.79 -19.12 -19.79
CA SER A 144 26.73 -18.26 -19.05
C SER A 144 27.68 -19.04 -18.14
N ARG A 145 27.20 -20.10 -17.47
CA ARG A 145 28.02 -21.02 -16.64
C ARG A 145 29.07 -21.74 -17.51
N VAL A 146 28.64 -22.27 -18.66
CA VAL A 146 29.52 -22.96 -19.61
C VAL A 146 30.56 -22.01 -20.22
N ALA A 147 30.16 -20.79 -20.62
CA ALA A 147 31.08 -19.80 -21.15
C ALA A 147 32.14 -19.36 -20.12
N LEU A 148 31.77 -19.24 -18.85
CA LEU A 148 32.70 -18.95 -17.76
C LEU A 148 33.67 -20.10 -17.51
N ALA A 149 33.19 -21.35 -17.51
CA ALA A 149 34.02 -22.53 -17.36
C ALA A 149 34.99 -22.72 -18.53
N LEU A 150 34.53 -22.48 -19.76
CA LEU A 150 35.35 -22.51 -20.98
C LEU A 150 36.49 -21.47 -20.92
N ARG A 151 36.21 -20.25 -20.42
CA ARG A 151 37.24 -19.21 -20.21
C ARG A 151 38.31 -19.64 -19.19
N LYS A 152 37.93 -20.38 -18.16
CA LYS A 152 38.86 -20.91 -17.14
C LYS A 152 39.64 -22.13 -17.65
N ALA A 153 39.10 -22.87 -18.62
CA ALA A 153 39.70 -24.08 -19.21
C ALA A 153 40.62 -23.80 -20.43
N ARG A 154 41.30 -22.65 -20.47
CA ARG A 154 42.21 -22.28 -21.57
C ARG A 154 43.52 -23.09 -21.59
N GLY A 155 43.99 -23.55 -20.43
CA GLY A 155 45.18 -24.39 -20.31
C GLY A 155 44.89 -25.90 -20.36
N SER A 156 45.93 -26.72 -20.23
CA SER A 156 45.84 -28.19 -20.09
C SER A 156 45.79 -28.64 -18.62
N ASP A 157 45.16 -27.82 -17.77
CA ASP A 157 45.00 -28.11 -16.36
C ASP A 157 43.75 -29.00 -16.14
N PRO A 158 43.89 -30.20 -15.52
CA PRO A 158 42.79 -31.13 -15.34
C PRO A 158 41.61 -30.57 -14.54
N GLN A 159 41.85 -29.69 -13.56
CA GLN A 159 40.80 -29.21 -12.65
C GLN A 159 39.75 -28.31 -13.35
N PRO A 160 40.13 -27.24 -14.09
CA PRO A 160 39.19 -26.48 -14.91
C PRO A 160 38.47 -27.30 -15.98
N LEU A 161 39.15 -28.30 -16.58
CA LEU A 161 38.56 -29.18 -17.60
C LEU A 161 37.55 -30.17 -17.00
N LEU A 162 37.79 -30.68 -15.79
CA LEU A 162 36.83 -31.52 -15.04
C LEU A 162 35.57 -30.74 -14.67
N ALA A 163 35.71 -29.46 -14.27
CA ALA A 163 34.58 -28.59 -13.97
C ALA A 163 33.75 -28.29 -15.25
N LEU A 164 34.41 -28.08 -16.38
CA LEU A 164 33.74 -27.89 -17.67
C LEU A 164 32.99 -29.17 -18.11
N ALA A 165 33.62 -30.34 -18.00
CA ALA A 165 33.00 -31.63 -18.32
C ALA A 165 31.76 -31.92 -17.45
N ALA A 166 31.84 -31.65 -16.15
CA ALA A 166 30.72 -31.83 -15.22
C ALA A 166 29.53 -30.91 -15.56
N LEU A 167 29.80 -29.65 -15.93
CA LEU A 167 28.74 -28.70 -16.34
C LEU A 167 28.07 -29.10 -17.66
N LEU A 168 28.82 -29.65 -18.61
CA LEU A 168 28.27 -30.14 -19.89
C LEU A 168 27.42 -31.40 -19.69
N GLU A 169 27.81 -32.27 -18.75
CA GLU A 169 27.03 -33.44 -18.35
C GLU A 169 25.74 -33.05 -17.60
N GLU A 170 25.81 -32.07 -16.68
CA GLU A 170 24.65 -31.52 -15.95
C GLU A 170 23.66 -30.83 -16.89
N ALA A 171 24.14 -30.21 -17.98
CA ALA A 171 23.29 -29.58 -19.00
C ALA A 171 22.44 -30.61 -19.79
N GLY A 172 22.87 -31.88 -19.82
CA GLY A 172 22.04 -33.09 -19.78
C GLY A 172 21.01 -33.42 -20.87
N ARG A 173 20.49 -32.48 -21.67
CA ARG A 173 19.42 -32.76 -22.67
C ARG A 173 19.42 -31.87 -23.93
N PRO A 174 20.60 -31.55 -24.49
CA PRO A 174 20.67 -31.35 -25.94
C PRO A 174 21.85 -32.06 -26.64
N LEU A 175 22.74 -32.72 -25.89
CA LEU A 175 23.94 -33.35 -26.44
C LEU A 175 23.62 -34.73 -27.02
N ALA A 176 24.22 -35.06 -28.18
CA ALA A 176 24.06 -36.38 -28.78
C ALA A 176 24.62 -37.47 -27.84
N PRO A 177 24.09 -38.72 -27.89
CA PRO A 177 24.64 -39.83 -27.12
C PRO A 177 26.14 -40.08 -27.36
N ALA A 178 26.64 -39.69 -28.55
CA ALA A 178 28.07 -39.69 -28.86
C ALA A 178 28.85 -38.64 -28.04
N ASP A 179 28.37 -37.40 -27.97
CA ASP A 179 28.98 -36.32 -27.18
C ASP A 179 29.00 -36.64 -25.67
N LEU A 180 27.96 -37.29 -25.16
CA LEU A 180 27.92 -37.76 -23.76
C LEU A 180 28.95 -38.84 -23.46
N ARG A 181 29.19 -39.76 -24.41
CA ARG A 181 30.29 -40.75 -24.31
C ARG A 181 31.64 -40.05 -24.28
N THR A 182 31.87 -39.10 -25.20
CA THR A 182 33.10 -38.29 -25.24
C THR A 182 33.34 -37.52 -23.93
N ILE A 183 32.30 -36.96 -23.30
CA ILE A 183 32.43 -36.27 -21.99
C ILE A 183 32.83 -37.25 -20.88
N ARG A 184 32.21 -38.43 -20.83
CA ARG A 184 32.50 -39.46 -19.81
C ARG A 184 33.92 -40.00 -19.94
N GLU A 185 34.34 -40.30 -21.17
CA GLU A 185 35.70 -40.73 -21.51
C GLU A 185 36.73 -39.64 -21.15
N ALA A 186 36.46 -38.39 -21.52
CA ALA A 186 37.31 -37.25 -21.16
C ALA A 186 37.42 -37.04 -19.64
N ARG A 187 36.33 -37.22 -18.90
CA ARG A 187 36.31 -37.09 -17.43
C ARG A 187 37.09 -38.20 -16.74
N ALA A 188 36.99 -39.44 -17.23
CA ALA A 188 37.80 -40.55 -16.74
C ALA A 188 39.30 -40.28 -16.95
N HIS A 189 39.66 -39.83 -18.15
CA HIS A 189 41.05 -39.48 -18.48
C HIS A 189 41.60 -38.33 -17.61
N LEU A 190 40.83 -37.26 -17.44
CA LEU A 190 41.25 -36.10 -16.65
C LEU A 190 41.37 -36.40 -15.15
N ARG A 191 40.57 -37.33 -14.61
CA ARG A 191 40.71 -37.81 -13.22
C ARG A 191 42.03 -38.58 -13.03
N ASN A 192 42.38 -39.44 -13.97
CA ASN A 192 43.64 -40.19 -13.92
C ASN A 192 44.84 -39.24 -14.02
N ALA A 193 44.82 -38.29 -14.96
CA ALA A 193 45.87 -37.27 -15.09
C ALA A 193 45.97 -36.33 -13.86
N ALA A 194 44.86 -36.03 -13.18
CA ALA A 194 44.86 -35.27 -11.94
C ALA A 194 45.46 -36.08 -10.76
N ALA A 195 45.16 -37.38 -10.70
CA ALA A 195 45.70 -38.29 -9.68
C ALA A 195 47.22 -38.49 -9.85
N GLU A 196 47.71 -38.63 -11.08
CA GLU A 196 49.14 -38.72 -11.40
C GLU A 196 49.89 -37.42 -11.04
N ARG A 197 49.31 -36.25 -11.31
CA ARG A 197 49.89 -34.96 -10.88
C ARG A 197 49.89 -34.79 -9.36
N ALA A 198 48.85 -35.25 -8.66
CA ALA A 198 48.80 -35.21 -7.21
C ALA A 198 49.84 -36.15 -6.57
N ALA A 199 50.06 -37.33 -7.17
CA ALA A 199 51.12 -38.25 -6.76
C ALA A 199 52.53 -37.68 -7.00
N GLY A 200 52.75 -37.00 -8.13
CA GLY A 200 54.01 -36.32 -8.44
C GLY A 200 54.28 -35.06 -7.58
N GLN A 201 53.23 -34.33 -7.18
CA GLN A 201 53.37 -33.21 -6.23
C GLN A 201 53.60 -33.67 -4.79
N ALA A 202 53.09 -34.84 -4.40
CA ALA A 202 53.37 -35.44 -3.10
C ALA A 202 54.81 -35.98 -2.98
N SER A 203 55.47 -36.32 -4.09
CA SER A 203 56.91 -36.66 -4.09
C SER A 203 57.82 -35.44 -4.13
N ALA A 204 57.38 -34.32 -4.71
CA ALA A 204 58.14 -33.05 -4.73
C ALA A 204 57.97 -32.20 -3.45
N GLY A 205 56.88 -32.37 -2.71
CA GLY A 205 56.56 -31.59 -1.50
C GLY A 205 57.14 -32.12 -0.19
N ARG A 206 58.06 -33.10 -0.21
CA ARG A 206 58.76 -33.60 1.01
C ARG A 206 60.11 -32.93 1.29
N GLU A 207 60.56 -32.01 0.43
CA GLU A 207 61.80 -31.26 0.61
C GLU A 207 61.58 -29.73 0.58
N SER A 208 60.61 -29.19 1.34
CA SER A 208 60.63 -27.78 1.76
C SER A 208 59.55 -27.47 2.79
N GLU A 209 59.98 -26.85 3.91
CA GLU A 209 59.19 -26.12 4.91
C GLU A 209 58.37 -26.97 5.93
N GLY A 210 58.68 -27.04 7.22
CA GLY A 210 59.59 -26.21 8.01
C GLY A 210 59.03 -24.82 8.28
N ALA A 211 58.32 -24.66 9.41
CA ALA A 211 57.90 -23.42 10.05
C ALA A 211 56.70 -22.65 9.45
N ARG A 212 55.58 -22.62 10.19
CA ARG A 212 55.05 -21.38 10.82
C ARG A 212 53.80 -21.65 11.67
N THR A 213 53.88 -21.15 12.88
CA THR A 213 52.84 -21.05 13.90
C THR A 213 51.99 -19.79 13.71
N ALA A 214 50.75 -19.90 14.19
CA ALA A 214 50.00 -18.89 14.94
C ALA A 214 49.12 -17.83 14.22
N ARG A 215 47.90 -17.73 14.81
CA ARG A 215 47.01 -16.56 15.04
C ARG A 215 45.98 -16.19 13.97
N GLY A 216 44.73 -16.07 14.45
CA GLY A 216 43.67 -15.28 13.82
C GLY A 216 42.27 -15.64 14.27
N ALA A 217 41.89 -15.22 15.49
CA ALA A 217 40.53 -15.34 16.01
C ALA A 217 39.64 -14.15 15.59
N SER A 218 38.36 -14.48 15.40
CA SER A 218 37.16 -13.69 15.75
C SER A 218 36.57 -12.63 14.80
N ALA A 219 35.25 -12.55 14.92
CA ALA A 219 34.31 -11.48 14.60
C ALA A 219 33.75 -11.41 13.16
N GLY A 220 32.54 -11.95 13.01
CA GLY A 220 31.72 -11.78 11.81
C GLY A 220 30.26 -12.10 12.10
N ALA A 221 29.54 -11.07 12.56
CA ALA A 221 28.09 -10.92 12.67
C ALA A 221 27.21 -12.02 12.01
N THR A 222 26.35 -12.63 12.81
CA THR A 222 25.19 -13.39 12.35
C THR A 222 24.25 -12.48 11.55
N PRO A 223 23.93 -12.80 10.27
CA PRO A 223 22.85 -12.13 9.57
C PRO A 223 21.52 -12.63 10.14
N PHE A 224 20.66 -11.71 10.55
CA PHE A 224 19.25 -11.97 10.80
C PHE A 224 18.65 -12.67 9.57
N ALA A 225 18.12 -13.88 9.79
CA ALA A 225 17.33 -14.59 8.79
C ALA A 225 16.09 -13.75 8.41
N PRO A 226 15.75 -13.65 7.11
CA PRO A 226 14.47 -13.11 6.70
C PRO A 226 13.41 -14.12 7.13
N GLY A 227 12.72 -13.83 8.23
CA GLY A 227 11.53 -14.57 8.61
C GLY A 227 10.49 -14.41 7.50
N GLU A 228 10.28 -15.47 6.72
CA GLU A 228 9.08 -15.67 5.94
C GLU A 228 7.88 -15.50 6.88
N ARG A 229 7.23 -14.34 6.80
CA ARG A 229 5.90 -14.19 7.35
C ARG A 229 4.99 -14.98 6.41
N PRO A 230 4.20 -15.93 6.92
CA PRO A 230 3.32 -16.71 6.06
C PRO A 230 2.41 -15.72 5.34
N GLY A 231 2.40 -15.79 4.00
CA GLY A 231 1.30 -15.25 3.22
C GLY A 231 -0.01 -15.91 3.68
N PRO A 232 -1.18 -15.40 3.26
CA PRO A 232 -2.44 -16.05 3.59
C PRO A 232 -2.44 -17.43 2.91
N GLY A 233 -1.98 -18.44 3.63
CA GLY A 233 -2.39 -19.80 3.40
C GLY A 233 -3.91 -19.83 3.54
N ALA A 234 -4.56 -20.58 2.66
CA ALA A 234 -5.98 -20.88 2.72
C ALA A 234 -6.31 -21.43 4.12
N ALA A 235 -6.65 -20.54 5.04
CA ALA A 235 -7.36 -20.92 6.25
C ALA A 235 -8.82 -20.93 5.84
N ASP A 236 -9.45 -22.10 5.88
CA ASP A 236 -10.87 -22.24 5.63
C ASP A 236 -11.64 -21.28 6.55
N PRO A 237 -12.70 -20.62 6.04
CA PRO A 237 -13.50 -19.69 6.81
C PRO A 237 -14.17 -20.42 7.99
N ASP A 238 -14.07 -19.84 9.19
CA ASP A 238 -14.74 -20.33 10.40
C ASP A 238 -16.28 -20.26 10.24
N PRO A 239 -16.98 -21.41 10.22
CA PRO A 239 -18.43 -21.50 10.10
C PRO A 239 -19.25 -20.68 11.11
N GLY A 240 -18.70 -20.48 12.31
CA GLY A 240 -19.43 -19.85 13.42
C GLY A 240 -19.61 -18.34 13.27
N LEU A 241 -18.88 -17.70 12.35
CA LEU A 241 -18.92 -16.25 12.16
C LEU A 241 -20.16 -15.79 11.38
N LEU A 242 -20.74 -16.61 10.50
CA LEU A 242 -21.86 -16.24 9.63
C LEU A 242 -23.12 -15.84 10.41
N THR A 243 -23.37 -16.48 11.55
CA THR A 243 -24.57 -16.24 12.38
C THR A 243 -24.54 -14.93 13.15
N SER A 244 -23.35 -14.34 13.36
CA SER A 244 -23.20 -13.09 14.13
C SER A 244 -23.47 -11.81 13.34
N TYR A 245 -23.63 -11.92 12.02
CA TYR A 245 -23.83 -10.78 11.10
C TYR A 245 -25.27 -10.59 10.63
N LEU A 246 -26.22 -11.39 11.13
CA LEU A 246 -27.61 -11.28 10.75
C LEU A 246 -28.26 -10.09 11.49
N PRO A 247 -28.92 -9.16 10.79
CA PRO A 247 -29.74 -8.11 11.41
C PRO A 247 -30.80 -8.70 12.35
N PRO A 248 -31.38 -7.91 13.29
CA PRO A 248 -32.66 -8.27 13.88
C PRO A 248 -33.68 -8.52 12.75
N PRO A 249 -34.65 -9.43 12.92
CA PRO A 249 -35.56 -9.82 11.85
C PRO A 249 -36.26 -8.58 11.30
N ALA A 250 -35.91 -8.22 10.07
CA ALA A 250 -36.66 -7.24 9.30
C ALA A 250 -38.04 -7.85 8.99
N ALA A 251 -39.06 -7.00 8.83
CA ALA A 251 -40.28 -7.45 8.18
C ALA A 251 -39.86 -7.96 6.79
N LEU A 252 -39.96 -9.28 6.59
CA LEU A 252 -39.65 -9.91 5.32
C LEU A 252 -40.80 -9.60 4.37
N GLU A 253 -40.58 -8.64 3.47
CA GLU A 253 -41.40 -8.48 2.29
C GLU A 253 -40.89 -9.49 1.27
N PHE A 254 -41.76 -10.44 0.92
CA PHE A 254 -41.48 -11.47 -0.07
C PHE A 254 -41.97 -10.98 -1.42
N GLU A 255 -41.14 -11.10 -2.44
CA GLU A 255 -41.54 -10.76 -3.80
C GLU A 255 -42.60 -11.77 -4.29
N PRO A 256 -43.46 -11.41 -5.26
CA PRO A 256 -44.47 -12.32 -5.80
C PRO A 256 -43.90 -13.65 -6.32
N GLU A 257 -42.62 -13.66 -6.67
CA GLU A 257 -41.85 -14.83 -7.12
C GLU A 257 -41.59 -15.84 -5.99
N ASP A 258 -41.57 -15.38 -4.74
CA ASP A 258 -41.34 -16.19 -3.54
C ASP A 258 -42.62 -16.89 -3.04
N ARG A 259 -43.78 -16.63 -3.67
CA ARG A 259 -45.08 -17.14 -3.23
C ARG A 259 -45.11 -18.67 -3.15
N GLY A 260 -44.43 -19.36 -4.08
CA GLY A 260 -44.31 -20.81 -4.05
C GLY A 260 -43.46 -21.33 -2.89
N LEU A 261 -42.46 -20.56 -2.43
CA LEU A 261 -41.67 -20.89 -1.25
C LEU A 261 -42.53 -20.74 0.02
N LEU A 262 -43.33 -19.67 0.10
CA LEU A 262 -44.24 -19.41 1.21
C LEU A 262 -45.35 -20.45 1.31
N GLU A 263 -45.94 -20.87 0.19
CA GLU A 263 -46.94 -21.94 0.16
C GLU A 263 -46.38 -23.28 0.64
N ARG A 264 -45.15 -23.63 0.22
CA ARG A 264 -44.43 -24.81 0.73
C ARG A 264 -44.18 -24.72 2.23
N LEU A 265 -43.79 -23.54 2.73
CA LEU A 265 -43.52 -23.30 4.14
C LEU A 265 -44.80 -23.46 4.98
N ASP A 266 -45.91 -22.89 4.52
CA ASP A 266 -47.22 -23.00 5.16
C ASP A 266 -47.73 -24.46 5.21
N GLN A 267 -47.45 -25.21 4.15
CA GLN A 267 -47.71 -26.65 4.06
C GLN A 267 -46.71 -27.52 4.85
N ARG A 268 -45.76 -26.91 5.59
CA ARG A 268 -44.69 -27.58 6.33
C ARG A 268 -43.84 -28.53 5.46
N HIS A 269 -43.73 -28.21 4.18
CA HIS A 269 -42.94 -28.95 3.23
C HIS A 269 -41.52 -28.40 3.23
N TYR A 270 -40.65 -29.02 4.02
CA TYR A 270 -39.26 -28.64 4.16
C TYR A 270 -38.38 -29.45 3.22
N ASP A 271 -37.36 -28.81 2.65
CA ASP A 271 -36.34 -29.54 1.91
C ASP A 271 -35.57 -30.47 2.89
N PRO A 272 -35.08 -31.62 2.41
CA PRO A 272 -34.27 -32.53 3.22
C PRO A 272 -33.08 -31.82 3.90
N PRO A 273 -32.70 -32.23 5.13
CA PRO A 273 -31.53 -31.65 5.82
C PRO A 273 -30.22 -31.74 5.03
N GLU A 274 -30.12 -32.72 4.13
CA GLU A 274 -28.99 -32.92 3.22
C GLU A 274 -28.90 -31.80 2.17
N ASP A 275 -30.03 -31.39 1.58
CA ASP A 275 -30.11 -30.31 0.60
C ASP A 275 -29.76 -28.96 1.24
N TYR A 276 -30.19 -28.74 2.49
CA TYR A 276 -29.77 -27.58 3.27
C TYR A 276 -28.25 -27.54 3.49
N ARG A 277 -27.65 -28.68 3.86
CA ARG A 277 -26.18 -28.79 4.03
C ARG A 277 -25.43 -28.61 2.70
N LEU A 278 -25.98 -29.13 1.61
CA LEU A 278 -25.46 -28.95 0.25
C LEU A 278 -25.51 -27.48 -0.17
N ASN A 279 -26.63 -26.80 0.06
CA ASN A 279 -26.76 -25.37 -0.22
C ASN A 279 -25.82 -24.54 0.66
N GLN A 280 -25.73 -24.83 1.97
CA GLN A 280 -24.77 -24.18 2.85
C GLN A 280 -23.31 -24.37 2.37
N THR A 281 -22.97 -25.57 1.90
CA THR A 281 -21.64 -25.86 1.35
C THR A 281 -21.42 -25.14 0.03
N ALA A 282 -22.40 -25.13 -0.87
CA ALA A 282 -22.35 -24.40 -2.14
C ALA A 282 -22.17 -22.89 -1.91
N GLN A 283 -22.88 -22.31 -0.93
CA GLN A 283 -22.69 -20.93 -0.51
C GLN A 283 -21.28 -20.70 0.03
N ARG A 284 -20.76 -21.57 0.92
CA ARG A 284 -19.37 -21.48 1.39
C ARG A 284 -18.35 -21.55 0.26
N LEU A 285 -18.51 -22.49 -0.69
CA LEU A 285 -17.66 -22.61 -1.86
C LEU A 285 -17.79 -21.39 -2.79
N SER A 286 -18.98 -20.80 -2.88
CA SER A 286 -19.19 -19.52 -3.57
C SER A 286 -18.48 -18.36 -2.87
N LEU A 287 -18.40 -18.35 -1.53
CA LEU A 287 -17.58 -17.38 -0.78
C LEU A 287 -16.06 -17.56 -1.02
N LEU A 288 -15.63 -18.76 -1.44
CA LEU A 288 -14.26 -19.04 -1.88
C LEU A 288 -13.99 -18.56 -3.32
N SER A 289 -15.05 -18.31 -4.12
CA SER A 289 -14.87 -17.67 -5.41
C SER A 289 -14.34 -16.24 -5.21
N GLY A 290 -13.35 -15.86 -6.01
CA GLY A 290 -12.50 -14.69 -5.77
C GLY A 290 -13.25 -13.37 -5.60
N PHE A 291 -12.52 -12.29 -5.30
CA PHE A 291 -13.08 -10.95 -5.06
C PHE A 291 -13.57 -10.23 -6.35
N GLU A 292 -14.10 -10.95 -7.33
CA GLU A 292 -14.71 -10.39 -8.55
C GLU A 292 -16.01 -9.66 -8.23
N VAL A 293 -16.88 -10.34 -7.47
CA VAL A 293 -18.15 -9.82 -7.00
C VAL A 293 -18.04 -9.54 -5.50
N LEU A 294 -18.38 -8.32 -5.11
CA LEU A 294 -18.46 -7.93 -3.71
C LEU A 294 -19.81 -8.40 -3.14
N LEU A 295 -19.77 -9.02 -1.98
CA LEU A 295 -20.94 -9.53 -1.26
C LEU A 295 -21.55 -8.48 -0.33
N CYS A 296 -20.74 -7.52 0.12
CA CYS A 296 -21.15 -6.50 1.06
C CYS A 296 -22.13 -5.43 0.55
N PRO A 297 -22.21 -5.04 -0.75
CA PRO A 297 -23.04 -3.90 -1.17
C PRO A 297 -24.53 -4.04 -0.85
N PRO A 298 -25.19 -5.19 -1.07
CA PRO A 298 -26.61 -5.38 -0.69
C PRO A 298 -26.86 -5.35 0.83
N LEU A 299 -25.80 -5.44 1.65
CA LEU A 299 -25.89 -5.50 3.11
C LEU A 299 -25.63 -4.16 3.79
N LEU A 300 -25.41 -3.09 3.01
CA LEU A 300 -25.22 -1.74 3.52
C LEU A 300 -26.57 -1.07 3.78
N ARG A 301 -26.60 -0.13 4.73
CA ARG A 301 -27.81 0.62 5.10
C ARG A 301 -27.63 2.10 4.82
N GLY A 302 -28.53 2.69 4.02
CA GLY A 302 -28.50 4.12 3.73
C GLY A 302 -27.20 4.60 3.06
N VAL A 303 -26.55 3.74 2.26
CA VAL A 303 -25.33 4.08 1.52
C VAL A 303 -25.56 3.93 0.03
N ASP A 304 -25.66 5.07 -0.65
CA ASP A 304 -25.49 5.14 -2.10
C ASP A 304 -23.99 5.09 -2.41
N HIS A 305 -23.52 3.90 -2.75
CA HIS A 305 -22.11 3.68 -3.06
C HIS A 305 -21.83 3.98 -4.54
N TYR A 306 -20.66 4.57 -4.81
CA TYR A 306 -20.26 4.90 -6.17
C TYR A 306 -19.43 3.77 -6.80
N ALA A 307 -19.47 3.66 -8.13
CA ALA A 307 -18.72 2.64 -8.86
C ALA A 307 -17.20 2.66 -8.56
N PHE A 308 -16.63 3.86 -8.37
CA PHE A 308 -15.21 3.97 -8.02
C PHE A 308 -14.90 3.38 -6.63
N GLN A 309 -15.82 3.51 -5.66
CA GLN A 309 -15.65 2.97 -4.31
C GLN A 309 -15.66 1.43 -4.32
N LEU A 310 -16.56 0.84 -5.12
CA LEU A 310 -16.59 -0.61 -5.36
C LEU A 310 -15.30 -1.08 -6.04
N ASN A 311 -14.81 -0.34 -7.03
CA ASN A 311 -13.56 -0.67 -7.71
C ASN A 311 -12.35 -0.54 -6.79
N THR A 312 -12.29 0.48 -5.93
CA THR A 312 -11.28 0.61 -4.87
C THR A 312 -11.28 -0.64 -4.00
N ALA A 313 -12.45 -1.06 -3.49
CA ALA A 313 -12.56 -2.26 -2.65
C ALA A 313 -12.06 -3.52 -3.38
N ARG A 314 -12.49 -3.75 -4.63
CA ARG A 314 -12.00 -4.88 -5.46
C ARG A 314 -10.48 -4.84 -5.65
N GLN A 315 -9.92 -3.68 -5.97
CA GLN A 315 -8.48 -3.52 -6.22
C GLN A 315 -7.66 -3.82 -4.96
N VAL A 316 -8.12 -3.32 -3.81
CA VAL A 316 -7.48 -3.57 -2.51
C VAL A 316 -7.41 -5.06 -2.21
N MET A 317 -8.51 -5.79 -2.44
CA MET A 317 -8.60 -7.21 -2.12
C MET A 317 -7.87 -8.10 -3.13
N ARG A 318 -7.97 -7.81 -4.43
CA ARG A 318 -7.38 -8.64 -5.51
C ARG A 318 -5.90 -8.38 -5.72
N THR A 319 -5.52 -7.11 -5.87
CA THR A 319 -4.18 -6.73 -6.32
C THR A 319 -3.27 -6.41 -5.15
N MET A 320 -3.80 -5.67 -4.16
CA MET A 320 -3.01 -5.16 -3.03
C MET A 320 -2.98 -6.10 -1.83
N ARG A 321 -3.67 -7.24 -1.90
CA ARG A 321 -3.74 -8.28 -0.84
C ARG A 321 -4.17 -7.69 0.52
N GLY A 322 -5.06 -6.70 0.50
CA GLY A 322 -5.56 -6.02 1.70
C GLY A 322 -4.56 -5.08 2.38
N ARG A 323 -3.44 -4.74 1.72
CA ARG A 323 -2.45 -3.77 2.22
C ARG A 323 -2.37 -2.58 1.27
N ALA A 324 -3.14 -1.53 1.57
CA ALA A 324 -3.37 -0.43 0.63
C ALA A 324 -3.29 0.96 1.28
N LEU A 325 -2.86 1.92 0.48
CA LEU A 325 -2.87 3.35 0.74
C LEU A 325 -4.02 3.97 -0.07
N LEU A 326 -5.11 4.36 0.60
CA LEU A 326 -6.25 5.03 -0.05
C LEU A 326 -6.01 6.54 -0.03
N CYS A 327 -5.72 7.08 -1.21
CA CYS A 327 -5.28 8.45 -1.44
C CYS A 327 -6.34 9.37 -2.04
N ASP A 328 -7.60 9.01 -1.85
CA ASP A 328 -8.73 9.69 -2.47
C ASP A 328 -8.87 11.12 -1.96
N GLU A 329 -9.30 12.00 -2.87
CA GLU A 329 -9.54 13.41 -2.56
C GLU A 329 -10.52 13.57 -1.39
N VAL A 330 -10.43 14.70 -0.69
CA VAL A 330 -11.30 15.00 0.46
C VAL A 330 -12.77 14.96 0.02
N GLY A 331 -13.60 14.25 0.76
CA GLY A 331 -15.03 14.14 0.49
C GLY A 331 -15.46 13.03 -0.48
N LEU A 332 -14.55 12.21 -1.02
CA LEU A 332 -14.90 11.05 -1.87
C LEU A 332 -15.37 9.81 -1.09
N GLY A 333 -15.38 9.87 0.25
CA GLY A 333 -15.87 8.78 1.08
C GLY A 333 -14.84 7.68 1.38
N LYS A 334 -13.59 8.03 1.71
CA LYS A 334 -12.56 7.07 2.16
C LYS A 334 -13.04 6.15 3.29
N THR A 335 -13.84 6.67 4.21
CA THR A 335 -14.48 5.88 5.29
C THR A 335 -15.41 4.82 4.73
N ILE A 336 -16.18 5.14 3.68
CA ILE A 336 -17.05 4.18 2.99
C ILE A 336 -16.23 3.12 2.28
N GLU A 337 -15.16 3.50 1.56
CA GLU A 337 -14.27 2.54 0.90
C GLU A 337 -13.61 1.58 1.89
N ALA A 338 -13.10 2.10 3.00
CA ALA A 338 -12.52 1.30 4.06
C ALA A 338 -13.56 0.38 4.73
N GLY A 339 -14.78 0.88 4.93
CA GLY A 339 -15.92 0.12 5.43
C GLY A 339 -16.35 -1.00 4.48
N LEU A 340 -16.33 -0.76 3.16
CA LEU A 340 -16.61 -1.78 2.13
C LEU A 340 -15.60 -2.92 2.21
N VAL A 341 -14.30 -2.60 2.29
CA VAL A 341 -13.22 -3.60 2.43
C VAL A 341 -13.36 -4.37 3.74
N LEU A 342 -13.61 -3.67 4.85
CA LEU A 342 -13.82 -4.28 6.15
C LEU A 342 -15.04 -5.21 6.13
N LYS A 343 -16.19 -4.75 5.65
CA LYS A 343 -17.43 -5.52 5.62
C LYS A 343 -17.29 -6.75 4.75
N GLU A 344 -16.64 -6.63 3.59
CA GLU A 344 -16.38 -7.78 2.72
C GLU A 344 -15.48 -8.81 3.41
N TYR A 345 -14.37 -8.39 4.02
CA TYR A 345 -13.50 -9.29 4.76
C TYR A 345 -14.22 -9.90 5.97
N ALA A 346 -15.07 -9.15 6.65
CA ALA A 346 -15.84 -9.61 7.80
C ALA A 346 -16.84 -10.72 7.43
N ILE A 347 -17.62 -10.53 6.35
CA ILE A 347 -18.60 -11.50 5.84
C ILE A 347 -17.90 -12.78 5.37
N ARG A 348 -16.72 -12.65 4.76
CA ARG A 348 -15.92 -13.80 4.31
C ARG A 348 -15.13 -14.48 5.44
N GLY A 349 -15.26 -14.03 6.69
CA GLY A 349 -14.55 -14.59 7.84
C GLY A 349 -13.04 -14.29 7.86
N LEU A 350 -12.58 -13.34 7.05
CA LEU A 350 -11.17 -12.93 6.92
C LEU A 350 -10.77 -11.81 7.88
N ALA A 351 -11.74 -11.06 8.43
CA ALA A 351 -11.50 -10.02 9.41
C ALA A 351 -12.45 -10.13 10.61
N ARG A 352 -11.93 -10.68 11.72
CA ARG A 352 -12.65 -10.74 12.99
C ARG A 352 -12.09 -9.71 13.97
N ARG A 353 -10.78 -9.72 14.18
CA ARG A 353 -10.10 -8.73 15.04
C ARG A 353 -9.69 -7.51 14.24
N VAL A 354 -10.30 -6.37 14.53
CA VAL A 354 -10.13 -5.13 13.78
C VAL A 354 -9.76 -3.98 14.70
N LEU A 355 -8.73 -3.23 14.32
CA LEU A 355 -8.33 -2.01 15.00
C LEU A 355 -8.43 -0.82 14.04
N VAL A 356 -9.21 0.19 14.42
CA VAL A 356 -9.25 1.47 13.72
C VAL A 356 -8.53 2.52 14.55
N LEU A 357 -7.49 3.13 13.96
CA LEU A 357 -6.73 4.23 14.54
C LEU A 357 -7.07 5.52 13.81
N THR A 358 -7.59 6.51 14.52
CA THR A 358 -8.07 7.76 13.91
C THR A 358 -7.69 8.97 14.78
N PRO A 359 -7.75 10.22 14.29
CA PRO A 359 -7.71 11.40 15.16
C PRO A 359 -8.79 11.37 16.26
N PRO A 360 -8.55 11.96 17.45
CA PRO A 360 -9.51 11.93 18.55
C PRO A 360 -10.92 12.41 18.17
N SER A 361 -11.01 13.45 17.33
CA SER A 361 -12.28 14.04 16.87
C SER A 361 -13.10 13.12 15.96
N LEU A 362 -12.50 12.08 15.40
CA LEU A 362 -13.13 11.19 14.43
C LEU A 362 -13.52 9.84 15.03
N VAL A 363 -13.21 9.56 16.30
CA VAL A 363 -13.51 8.28 16.95
C VAL A 363 -15.01 7.98 16.96
N SER A 364 -15.84 8.92 17.45
CA SER A 364 -17.29 8.75 17.49
C SER A 364 -17.89 8.65 16.09
N GLN A 365 -17.44 9.52 15.16
CA GLN A 365 -17.91 9.47 13.78
C GLN A 365 -17.63 8.11 13.13
N TRP A 366 -16.43 7.55 13.31
CA TRP A 366 -16.10 6.22 12.79
C TRP A 366 -16.98 5.13 13.40
N ARG A 367 -17.22 5.18 14.73
CA ARG A 367 -18.09 4.22 15.42
C ARG A 367 -19.51 4.26 14.84
N ASP A 368 -20.06 5.46 14.76
CA ASP A 368 -21.44 5.68 14.30
C ASP A 368 -21.58 5.29 12.81
N GLU A 369 -20.62 5.66 11.95
CA GLU A 369 -20.62 5.22 10.55
C GLU A 369 -20.52 3.70 10.39
N MET A 370 -19.67 3.02 11.16
CA MET A 370 -19.55 1.56 11.09
C MET A 370 -20.82 0.86 11.59
N LEU A 371 -21.47 1.40 12.62
CA LEU A 371 -22.72 0.86 13.15
C LEU A 371 -23.88 1.11 12.17
N ASP A 372 -24.10 2.37 11.78
CA ASP A 372 -25.29 2.77 11.04
C ASP A 372 -25.28 2.24 9.61
N LYS A 373 -24.13 2.38 8.92
CA LYS A 373 -24.02 2.08 7.49
C LYS A 373 -23.63 0.64 7.20
N PHE A 374 -22.76 0.07 8.04
CA PHE A 374 -22.19 -1.26 7.82
C PHE A 374 -22.73 -2.31 8.77
N ALA A 375 -23.52 -1.93 9.78
CA ALA A 375 -23.99 -2.82 10.85
C ALA A 375 -22.83 -3.59 11.51
N ILE A 376 -21.71 -2.91 11.75
CA ILE A 376 -20.54 -3.46 12.46
C ILE A 376 -20.36 -2.65 13.74
N PRO A 377 -20.78 -3.19 14.90
CA PRO A 377 -20.54 -2.52 16.16
C PRO A 377 -19.04 -2.53 16.47
N PHE A 378 -18.56 -1.39 16.95
CA PHE A 378 -17.21 -1.20 17.43
C PHE A 378 -17.22 -0.64 18.84
N THR A 379 -16.31 -1.13 19.66
CA THR A 379 -16.11 -0.65 21.02
C THR A 379 -15.04 0.46 21.02
N THR A 380 -15.27 1.50 21.81
CA THR A 380 -14.32 2.58 22.07
C THR A 380 -13.88 2.53 23.54
N LEU A 381 -12.82 3.27 23.88
CA LEU A 381 -12.30 3.33 25.25
C LEU A 381 -13.28 3.97 26.25
N GLU A 382 -14.27 4.69 25.74
CA GLU A 382 -15.30 5.34 26.54
C GLU A 382 -16.47 4.41 26.87
N ASP A 383 -16.63 3.33 26.11
CA ASP A 383 -17.75 2.42 26.26
C ASP A 383 -17.64 1.56 27.53
N PRO A 384 -18.77 1.29 28.23
CA PRO A 384 -18.79 0.48 29.45
C PRO A 384 -18.19 -0.91 29.28
N GLU A 385 -18.43 -1.54 28.13
CA GLU A 385 -17.87 -2.84 27.76
C GLU A 385 -16.34 -2.83 27.85
N PHE A 386 -15.68 -1.86 27.21
CA PHE A 386 -14.22 -1.74 27.26
C PHE A 386 -13.72 -1.55 28.70
N ARG A 387 -14.39 -0.69 29.47
CA ARG A 387 -13.99 -0.38 30.85
C ARG A 387 -14.15 -1.57 31.79
N SER A 388 -15.18 -2.40 31.60
CA SER A 388 -15.43 -3.60 32.41
C SER A 388 -14.32 -4.65 32.29
N HIS A 389 -13.66 -4.72 31.12
CA HIS A 389 -12.51 -5.59 30.90
C HIS A 389 -11.20 -5.02 31.43
N GLY A 390 -11.20 -3.78 31.90
CA GLY A 390 -10.07 -3.11 32.52
C GLY A 390 -8.82 -3.17 31.64
N ALA A 391 -7.80 -3.87 32.13
CA ALA A 391 -6.54 -3.96 31.43
C ALA A 391 -6.59 -4.92 30.22
N GLU A 392 -7.42 -5.96 30.26
CA GLU A 392 -7.55 -6.99 29.21
C GLU A 392 -8.47 -6.59 28.04
N ALA A 393 -8.96 -5.35 28.06
CA ALA A 393 -9.95 -4.88 27.09
C ALA A 393 -9.47 -5.00 25.64
N TRP A 394 -8.17 -4.79 25.38
CA TRP A 394 -7.59 -4.88 24.04
C TRP A 394 -7.55 -6.31 23.50
N GLU A 395 -7.39 -7.30 24.39
CA GLU A 395 -7.36 -8.70 24.05
C GLU A 395 -8.78 -9.31 23.90
N ARG A 396 -9.75 -8.79 24.67
CA ARG A 396 -11.13 -9.29 24.70
C ARG A 396 -12.04 -8.65 23.64
N CYS A 397 -11.92 -7.34 23.42
CA CYS A 397 -12.74 -6.65 22.43
C CYS A 397 -12.21 -6.94 21.02
N GLU A 398 -13.02 -7.54 20.17
CA GLU A 398 -12.57 -7.93 18.82
C GLU A 398 -12.46 -6.74 17.87
N ARG A 399 -13.33 -5.73 18.02
CA ARG A 399 -13.41 -4.57 17.12
C ARG A 399 -13.30 -3.29 17.93
N VAL A 400 -12.14 -2.63 17.84
CA VAL A 400 -11.84 -1.44 18.65
C VAL A 400 -11.52 -0.24 17.78
N ILE A 401 -12.09 0.92 18.13
CA ILE A 401 -11.72 2.21 17.56
C ILE A 401 -11.06 3.04 18.66
N ALA A 402 -9.88 3.56 18.37
CA ALA A 402 -9.14 4.37 19.31
C ALA A 402 -8.43 5.53 18.62
N SER A 403 -8.22 6.60 19.38
CA SER A 403 -7.36 7.65 18.89
C SER A 403 -5.91 7.14 18.81
N ILE A 404 -5.20 7.47 17.72
CA ILE A 404 -3.78 7.09 17.61
C ILE A 404 -2.93 7.71 18.74
N HIS A 405 -3.36 8.86 19.27
CA HIS A 405 -2.70 9.52 20.39
C HIS A 405 -2.80 8.70 21.68
N THR A 406 -3.99 8.16 21.97
CA THR A 406 -4.22 7.31 23.14
C THR A 406 -3.57 5.94 22.95
N ALA A 407 -3.73 5.32 21.77
CA ALA A 407 -3.22 3.99 21.45
C ALA A 407 -1.68 3.90 21.59
N LYS A 408 -0.94 4.92 21.14
CA LYS A 408 0.52 4.94 21.22
C LYS A 408 1.08 5.24 22.62
N SER A 409 0.23 5.57 23.60
CA SER A 409 0.70 5.83 24.96
C SER A 409 1.25 4.56 25.61
N PRO A 410 2.27 4.62 26.48
CA PRO A 410 2.87 3.43 27.11
C PRO A 410 1.84 2.54 27.81
N LYS A 411 0.78 3.15 28.38
CA LYS A 411 -0.34 2.45 29.03
C LYS A 411 -1.05 1.45 28.12
N HIS A 412 -1.12 1.73 26.82
CA HIS A 412 -1.90 0.95 25.87
C HIS A 412 -1.03 0.25 24.82
N ALA A 413 0.08 0.87 24.42
CA ALA A 413 0.88 0.43 23.28
C ALA A 413 1.35 -1.02 23.38
N GLU A 414 1.81 -1.45 24.56
CA GLU A 414 2.32 -2.81 24.76
C GLU A 414 1.23 -3.87 24.57
N ARG A 415 0.02 -3.62 25.07
CA ARG A 415 -1.10 -4.56 24.95
C ARG A 415 -1.59 -4.65 23.50
N ILE A 416 -1.74 -3.50 22.84
CA ILE A 416 -2.15 -3.45 21.44
C ILE A 416 -1.14 -4.21 20.55
N GLN A 417 0.17 -4.10 20.83
CA GLN A 417 1.21 -4.81 20.07
C GLN A 417 1.18 -6.33 20.22
N ARG A 418 0.63 -6.85 21.32
CA ARG A 418 0.51 -8.29 21.57
C ARG A 418 -0.64 -8.92 20.80
N VAL A 419 -1.65 -8.14 20.44
CA VAL A 419 -2.85 -8.64 19.74
C VAL A 419 -2.55 -8.84 18.25
N PRO A 420 -2.82 -10.04 17.69
CA PRO A 420 -2.75 -10.28 16.26
C PRO A 420 -4.05 -9.77 15.60
N TYR A 421 -3.98 -8.63 14.92
CA TYR A 421 -5.14 -8.08 14.22
C TYR A 421 -5.28 -8.71 12.82
N ASP A 422 -6.51 -8.94 12.39
CA ASP A 422 -6.76 -9.34 11.01
C ASP A 422 -6.71 -8.11 10.10
N LEU A 423 -7.28 -6.99 10.53
CA LEU A 423 -7.29 -5.73 9.79
C LEU A 423 -6.97 -4.56 10.72
N ILE A 424 -6.01 -3.73 10.30
CA ILE A 424 -5.77 -2.42 10.91
C ILE A 424 -6.13 -1.35 9.88
N ILE A 425 -6.92 -0.36 10.30
CA ILE A 425 -7.24 0.82 9.51
C ILE A 425 -6.63 2.02 10.23
N VAL A 426 -5.82 2.80 9.53
CA VAL A 426 -5.29 4.05 10.06
C VAL A 426 -5.79 5.21 9.23
N ASP A 427 -6.69 5.99 9.82
CA ASP A 427 -7.21 7.20 9.23
C ASP A 427 -6.27 8.38 9.47
N GLU A 428 -6.30 9.35 8.56
CA GLU A 428 -5.38 10.47 8.50
C GLU A 428 -3.91 10.03 8.63
N ALA A 429 -3.54 9.03 7.83
CA ALA A 429 -2.21 8.44 7.77
C ALA A 429 -1.10 9.45 7.41
N HIS A 430 -1.45 10.70 7.05
CA HIS A 430 -0.51 11.79 6.96
C HIS A 430 0.25 12.06 8.29
N HIS A 431 -0.27 11.62 9.44
CA HIS A 431 0.47 11.66 10.70
C HIS A 431 1.62 10.62 10.80
N LEU A 432 1.70 9.67 9.86
CA LEU A 432 2.71 8.61 9.81
C LEU A 432 3.86 8.92 8.84
N ARG A 433 4.05 10.17 8.43
CA ARG A 433 5.04 10.49 7.38
C ARG A 433 6.50 10.42 7.82
N SER A 434 6.78 10.40 9.12
CA SER A 434 8.16 10.38 9.64
C SER A 434 8.42 9.12 10.46
N ARG A 435 9.43 8.34 10.07
CA ARG A 435 9.95 7.18 10.83
C ARG A 435 10.46 7.54 12.22
N ALA A 436 10.86 8.80 12.44
CA ALA A 436 11.26 9.26 13.76
C ALA A 436 10.08 9.40 14.71
N SER A 437 8.86 9.60 14.17
CA SER A 437 7.66 9.83 14.97
C SER A 437 7.26 8.60 15.78
N ARG A 438 6.76 8.84 17.00
CA ARG A 438 6.20 7.77 17.85
C ARG A 438 5.02 7.06 17.19
N SER A 439 4.19 7.79 16.42
CA SER A 439 3.03 7.23 15.72
C SER A 439 3.45 6.22 14.65
N TRP A 440 4.44 6.55 13.81
CA TRP A 440 4.95 5.62 12.80
C TRP A 440 5.57 4.38 13.44
N LYS A 441 6.42 4.56 14.46
CA LYS A 441 7.06 3.44 15.18
C LYS A 441 6.03 2.51 15.80
N PHE A 442 4.99 3.07 16.41
CA PHE A 442 3.89 2.31 16.98
C PHE A 442 3.19 1.47 15.93
N VAL A 443 2.73 2.07 14.82
CA VAL A 443 2.05 1.34 13.74
C VAL A 443 2.96 0.27 13.11
N ASN A 444 4.24 0.56 12.92
CA ASN A 444 5.22 -0.39 12.38
C ASN A 444 5.44 -1.62 13.29
N GLN A 445 5.17 -1.51 14.59
CA GLN A 445 5.27 -2.61 15.56
C GLN A 445 4.01 -3.47 15.62
N LEU A 446 2.89 -3.01 15.06
CA LEU A 446 1.63 -3.75 15.08
C LEU A 446 1.69 -4.95 14.13
N LYS A 447 1.09 -6.07 14.58
CA LYS A 447 0.95 -7.28 13.77
C LYS A 447 -0.42 -7.28 13.10
N SER A 448 -0.44 -7.25 11.78
CA SER A 448 -1.69 -7.40 11.03
C SER A 448 -1.54 -8.17 9.72
N LYS A 449 -2.61 -8.91 9.35
CA LYS A 449 -2.73 -9.53 8.02
C LYS A 449 -2.96 -8.43 6.98
N HIS A 450 -3.98 -7.60 7.20
CA HIS A 450 -4.39 -6.49 6.35
C HIS A 450 -4.08 -5.13 7.01
N LEU A 451 -3.80 -4.12 6.19
CA LEU A 451 -3.49 -2.76 6.65
C LEU A 451 -4.00 -1.74 5.62
N LEU A 452 -4.94 -0.90 6.03
CA LEU A 452 -5.42 0.21 5.22
C LEU A 452 -4.91 1.52 5.81
N LEU A 453 -4.24 2.31 5.00
CA LEU A 453 -3.82 3.67 5.35
C LEU A 453 -4.67 4.66 4.55
N LEU A 454 -5.43 5.52 5.23
CA LEU A 454 -6.32 6.48 4.59
C LEU A 454 -5.72 7.87 4.70
N THR A 455 -5.57 8.58 3.59
CA THR A 455 -5.08 9.97 3.60
C THR A 455 -5.47 10.69 2.33
N ALA A 456 -5.96 11.93 2.40
CA ALA A 456 -6.16 12.72 1.17
C ALA A 456 -4.84 13.23 0.58
N THR A 457 -3.76 13.23 1.36
CA THR A 457 -2.47 13.82 0.98
C THR A 457 -1.33 12.87 1.36
N PRO A 458 -0.94 11.94 0.48
CA PRO A 458 0.10 10.96 0.80
C PRO A 458 1.50 11.57 0.94
N ALA A 459 1.79 12.65 0.22
CA ALA A 459 3.04 13.43 0.32
C ALA A 459 2.71 14.93 0.21
N GLN A 460 3.08 15.72 1.22
CA GLN A 460 2.93 17.18 1.20
C GLN A 460 4.28 17.87 1.03
N ASN A 461 5.34 17.37 1.68
CA ASN A 461 6.61 18.10 1.77
C ASN A 461 7.74 17.48 0.94
N ASP A 462 7.86 16.16 0.96
CA ASP A 462 8.90 15.42 0.22
C ASP A 462 8.45 13.99 -0.11
N LEU A 463 9.20 13.33 -1.00
CA LEU A 463 8.94 11.94 -1.41
C LEU A 463 9.41 10.90 -0.36
N ASP A 464 10.18 11.30 0.66
CA ASP A 464 10.53 10.39 1.77
C ASP A 464 9.31 10.08 2.64
N GLU A 465 8.38 11.04 2.77
CA GLU A 465 7.07 10.84 3.40
C GLU A 465 6.32 9.64 2.78
N LEU A 466 6.33 9.56 1.45
CA LEU A 466 5.70 8.48 0.69
C LEU A 466 6.42 7.14 0.90
N PHE A 467 7.74 7.15 0.87
CA PHE A 467 8.57 5.96 1.17
C PHE A 467 8.24 5.38 2.56
N ASN A 468 8.04 6.24 3.55
CA ASN A 468 7.71 5.82 4.91
C ASN A 468 6.33 5.14 5.00
N LEU A 469 5.34 5.61 4.25
CA LEU A 469 4.01 4.98 4.18
C LEU A 469 4.06 3.63 3.44
N ILE A 470 4.75 3.56 2.29
CA ILE A 470 4.89 2.30 1.54
C ILE A 470 5.62 1.24 2.38
N THR A 471 6.60 1.66 3.17
CA THR A 471 7.33 0.74 4.07
C THR A 471 6.39 0.05 5.06
N LEU A 472 5.40 0.75 5.62
CA LEU A 472 4.42 0.16 6.54
C LEU A 472 3.56 -0.90 5.83
N LEU A 473 3.18 -0.63 4.58
CA LEU A 473 2.35 -1.52 3.78
C LEU A 473 3.11 -2.76 3.31
N SER A 474 4.35 -2.60 2.84
CA SER A 474 5.16 -3.69 2.30
C SER A 474 6.60 -3.62 2.82
N PRO A 475 6.86 -4.08 4.06
CA PRO A 475 8.20 -4.15 4.61
C PRO A 475 9.12 -4.98 3.70
N GLY A 476 10.30 -4.46 3.37
CA GLY A 476 11.29 -5.15 2.52
C GLY A 476 11.12 -5.01 1.00
N ARG A 477 9.99 -4.44 0.53
CA ARG A 477 9.78 -4.17 -0.91
C ARG A 477 10.71 -3.07 -1.44
N LEU A 478 11.03 -2.10 -0.60
CA LEU A 478 11.96 -1.02 -0.90
C LEU A 478 13.30 -1.30 -0.20
N LYS A 479 14.42 -1.07 -0.90
CA LYS A 479 15.77 -1.36 -0.43
C LYS A 479 16.15 -0.52 0.80
N SER A 480 16.62 0.70 0.56
CA SER A 480 16.99 1.65 1.61
C SER A 480 16.45 3.04 1.28
N PRO A 481 16.30 3.93 2.29
CA PRO A 481 15.92 5.33 2.03
C PRO A 481 16.91 6.01 1.08
N ALA A 482 18.20 5.71 1.20
CA ALA A 482 19.24 6.27 0.34
C ALA A 482 19.10 5.83 -1.12
N ASP A 483 18.79 4.55 -1.34
CA ASP A 483 18.52 4.02 -2.70
C ASP A 483 17.26 4.63 -3.28
N PHE A 484 16.19 4.73 -2.49
CA PHE A 484 14.94 5.35 -2.91
C PHE A 484 15.16 6.82 -3.33
N ARG A 485 15.89 7.59 -2.53
CA ARG A 485 16.26 8.98 -2.88
C ARG A 485 17.04 9.05 -4.17
N ARG A 486 18.07 8.22 -4.32
CA ARG A 486 18.93 8.20 -5.52
C ARG A 486 18.14 7.89 -6.79
N GLU A 487 17.15 7.01 -6.68
CA GLU A 487 16.36 6.52 -7.81
C GLU A 487 15.16 7.41 -8.15
N PHE A 488 14.45 7.92 -7.14
CA PHE A 488 13.15 8.57 -7.31
C PHE A 488 13.12 10.05 -6.97
N VAL A 489 14.10 10.61 -6.24
CA VAL A 489 14.06 12.01 -5.79
C VAL A 489 15.00 12.87 -6.63
N GLU A 490 14.49 13.98 -7.17
CA GLU A 490 15.33 14.96 -7.87
C GLU A 490 16.27 15.69 -6.89
N ARG A 491 17.51 15.98 -7.31
CA ARG A 491 18.51 16.64 -6.46
C ARG A 491 18.14 18.07 -6.07
N HIS A 492 17.39 18.77 -6.92
CA HIS A 492 17.08 20.19 -6.76
C HIS A 492 15.65 20.46 -6.25
N ASP A 493 14.75 19.48 -6.34
CA ASP A 493 13.40 19.59 -5.76
C ASP A 493 12.98 18.23 -5.16
N PRO A 494 12.95 18.09 -3.83
CA PRO A 494 12.58 16.84 -3.17
C PRO A 494 11.11 16.45 -3.38
N ARG A 495 10.28 17.32 -3.97
CA ARG A 495 8.89 17.04 -4.33
C ARG A 495 8.75 16.43 -5.73
N ARG A 496 9.75 16.58 -6.60
CA ARG A 496 9.67 16.13 -7.99
C ARG A 496 10.26 14.74 -8.16
N PRO A 497 9.51 13.78 -8.73
CA PRO A 497 10.02 12.45 -8.95
C PRO A 497 10.89 12.39 -10.20
N ARG A 498 12.14 11.95 -10.04
CA ARG A 498 13.10 11.78 -11.15
C ARG A 498 12.63 10.74 -12.16
N ASN A 499 12.07 9.62 -11.69
CA ASN A 499 11.56 8.54 -12.53
C ASN A 499 10.07 8.31 -12.27
N ARG A 500 9.23 9.17 -12.87
CA ARG A 500 7.78 9.18 -12.63
C ARG A 500 7.09 7.88 -13.03
N THR A 501 7.51 7.26 -14.13
CA THR A 501 6.91 6.01 -14.64
C THR A 501 7.17 4.87 -13.68
N LYS A 502 8.44 4.66 -13.31
CA LYS A 502 8.82 3.60 -12.37
C LYS A 502 8.24 3.82 -10.98
N LEU A 503 8.16 5.07 -10.51
CA LEU A 503 7.48 5.39 -9.25
C LEU A 503 5.98 5.07 -9.33
N ARG A 504 5.32 5.41 -10.44
CA ARG A 504 3.91 5.04 -10.65
C ARG A 504 3.73 3.53 -10.62
N GLU A 505 4.56 2.77 -11.33
CA GLU A 505 4.51 1.31 -11.34
C GLU A 505 4.63 0.72 -9.92
N LEU A 506 5.59 1.21 -9.14
CA LEU A 506 5.76 0.82 -7.74
C LEU A 506 4.51 1.13 -6.90
N LEU A 507 3.87 2.28 -7.16
CA LEU A 507 2.70 2.74 -6.42
C LEU A 507 1.40 2.02 -6.82
N MET A 508 1.25 1.56 -8.06
CA MET A 508 0.00 0.93 -8.54
C MET A 508 -0.40 -0.31 -7.72
N ASP A 509 0.56 -0.99 -7.12
CA ASP A 509 0.34 -2.21 -6.35
C ASP A 509 -0.03 -1.95 -4.88
N VAL A 510 0.11 -0.72 -4.41
CA VAL A 510 -0.08 -0.36 -2.99
C VAL A 510 -0.92 0.88 -2.77
N MET A 511 -1.20 1.68 -3.81
CA MET A 511 -1.89 2.97 -3.67
C MET A 511 -3.05 3.07 -4.67
N VAL A 512 -4.24 3.39 -4.15
CA VAL A 512 -5.41 3.79 -4.93
C VAL A 512 -5.58 5.30 -4.78
N ARG A 513 -5.86 6.00 -5.88
CA ARG A 513 -6.13 7.44 -5.84
C ARG A 513 -7.17 7.82 -6.87
N ASN A 514 -8.35 8.21 -6.38
CA ASN A 514 -9.41 8.81 -7.18
C ASN A 514 -9.43 10.33 -6.95
N THR A 515 -9.69 11.10 -8.02
CA THR A 515 -9.88 12.55 -7.96
C THR A 515 -11.29 12.93 -8.39
N ARG A 516 -11.82 14.06 -7.89
CA ARG A 516 -13.16 14.57 -8.26
C ARG A 516 -13.35 14.77 -9.76
N SER A 517 -12.27 15.06 -10.49
CA SER A 517 -12.30 15.20 -11.95
C SER A 517 -12.40 13.85 -12.69
N GLN A 518 -11.97 12.75 -12.07
CA GLN A 518 -11.97 11.41 -12.66
C GLN A 518 -13.25 10.64 -12.33
N VAL A 519 -13.87 10.97 -11.19
CA VAL A 519 -15.16 10.43 -10.77
C VAL A 519 -16.24 11.38 -11.25
N SER A 520 -17.25 10.89 -11.97
CA SER A 520 -18.35 11.72 -12.51
C SER A 520 -19.34 12.18 -11.43
N LEU A 521 -18.83 12.67 -10.30
CA LEU A 521 -19.61 13.21 -9.19
C LEU A 521 -20.04 14.64 -9.53
N ARG A 522 -21.35 14.85 -9.74
CA ARG A 522 -21.93 16.19 -9.92
C ARG A 522 -22.05 16.88 -8.56
N LEU A 523 -20.98 17.52 -8.11
CA LEU A 523 -21.02 18.43 -6.97
C LEU A 523 -21.38 19.86 -7.43
N PRO A 524 -22.03 20.67 -6.60
CA PRO A 524 -22.24 22.08 -6.91
C PRO A 524 -20.90 22.80 -7.09
N PRO A 525 -20.83 23.81 -7.99
CA PRO A 525 -19.59 24.54 -8.25
C PRO A 525 -19.09 25.22 -6.97
N ARG A 526 -17.78 25.14 -6.73
CA ARG A 526 -17.13 25.84 -5.61
C ARG A 526 -16.75 27.25 -6.04
N GLU A 527 -17.32 28.25 -5.39
CA GLU A 527 -16.88 29.63 -5.49
C GLU A 527 -15.89 29.95 -4.35
N ALA A 528 -14.74 30.52 -4.68
CA ALA A 528 -13.74 30.94 -3.70
C ALA A 528 -13.34 32.39 -3.98
N ALA A 529 -13.49 33.26 -2.97
CA ALA A 529 -13.15 34.66 -3.05
C ALA A 529 -12.35 35.09 -1.81
N THR A 530 -11.38 36.00 -2.01
CA THR A 530 -10.66 36.67 -0.92
C THR A 530 -11.14 38.10 -0.85
N LEU A 531 -11.68 38.49 0.31
CA LEU A 531 -12.21 39.84 0.51
C LEU A 531 -11.18 40.70 1.24
N PRO A 532 -10.75 41.84 0.67
CA PRO A 532 -9.94 42.81 1.39
C PRO A 532 -10.79 43.49 2.46
N ILE A 533 -10.25 43.63 3.66
CA ILE A 533 -10.97 44.20 4.82
C ILE A 533 -10.20 45.42 5.31
N VAL A 534 -10.92 46.53 5.51
CA VAL A 534 -10.37 47.74 6.10
C VAL A 534 -10.49 47.64 7.62
N LEU A 535 -9.36 47.77 8.32
CA LEU A 535 -9.33 47.79 9.78
C LEU A 535 -9.99 49.07 10.30
N THR A 536 -10.74 48.96 11.39
CA THR A 536 -11.28 50.14 12.08
C THR A 536 -10.14 50.97 12.68
N PRO A 537 -10.32 52.28 12.94
CA PRO A 537 -9.24 53.10 13.51
C PRO A 537 -8.63 52.53 14.82
N PRO A 538 -9.44 52.02 15.79
CA PRO A 538 -8.88 51.36 16.98
C PRO A 538 -8.10 50.07 16.65
N GLU A 539 -8.61 49.25 15.72
CA GLU A 539 -7.98 47.99 15.30
C GLU A 539 -6.66 48.26 14.56
N ARG A 540 -6.60 49.32 13.75
CA ARG A 540 -5.38 49.79 13.08
C ARG A 540 -4.34 50.27 14.09
N ALA A 541 -4.75 51.06 15.09
CA ALA A 541 -3.84 51.53 16.14
C ALA A 541 -3.22 50.36 16.92
N LEU A 542 -4.01 49.34 17.26
CA LEU A 542 -3.53 48.11 17.87
C LEU A 542 -2.54 47.36 16.94
N TYR A 543 -2.91 47.17 15.68
CA TYR A 543 -2.09 46.48 14.69
C TYR A 543 -0.71 47.15 14.53
N ASP A 544 -0.69 48.47 14.33
CA ASP A 544 0.53 49.25 14.18
C ASP A 544 1.37 49.22 15.47
N GLY A 545 0.73 49.23 16.64
CA GLY A 545 1.37 49.05 17.94
C GLY A 545 2.08 47.70 18.07
N VAL A 546 1.38 46.60 17.75
CA VAL A 546 1.95 45.24 17.74
C VAL A 546 3.08 45.14 16.72
N THR A 547 2.92 45.68 15.52
CA THR A 547 3.96 45.65 14.49
C THR A 547 5.22 46.40 14.91
N ARG A 548 5.10 47.54 15.60
CA ARG A 548 6.25 48.24 16.18
C ARG A 548 6.96 47.38 17.22
N LEU A 549 6.22 46.76 18.14
CA LEU A 549 6.79 45.85 19.15
C LEU A 549 7.54 44.68 18.50
N VAL A 550 6.93 44.05 17.50
CA VAL A 550 7.52 42.92 16.78
C VAL A 550 8.80 43.36 16.07
N ARG A 551 8.79 44.47 15.33
CA ARG A 551 9.98 45.01 14.66
C ARG A 551 11.11 45.34 15.64
N ALA A 552 10.80 45.96 16.77
CA ALA A 552 11.78 46.25 17.82
C ALA A 552 12.35 44.97 18.47
N GLY A 553 11.54 43.92 18.63
CA GLY A 553 11.96 42.64 19.20
C GLY A 553 12.81 41.77 18.27
N TYR A 554 12.66 41.89 16.95
CA TYR A 554 13.44 41.12 15.97
C TYR A 554 14.92 41.54 15.88
N GLY A 555 15.24 42.78 16.26
CA GLY A 555 16.60 43.34 16.22
C GLY A 555 17.46 43.04 17.45
N ARG A 556 16.91 42.43 18.50
CA ARG A 556 17.68 42.07 19.71
C ARG A 556 18.24 40.65 19.59
N PRO A 557 19.53 40.43 19.92
CA PRO A 557 20.08 39.08 20.07
C PRO A 557 19.51 38.48 21.35
N THR A 558 18.31 37.90 21.26
CA THR A 558 17.78 37.06 22.32
C THR A 558 18.06 35.60 21.96
N ASP A 559 18.85 34.93 22.78
CA ASP A 559 19.30 33.53 22.62
C ASP A 559 18.18 32.48 22.70
N ALA A 560 16.92 32.90 22.82
CA ALA A 560 15.77 32.00 22.89
C ALA A 560 14.98 31.99 21.57
N GLN A 561 15.10 30.89 20.82
CA GLN A 561 14.27 30.55 19.65
C GLN A 561 12.74 30.71 19.92
N GLY A 562 12.31 30.61 21.19
CA GLY A 562 10.94 30.83 21.63
C GLY A 562 10.43 32.28 21.56
N GLY A 563 11.29 33.30 21.71
CA GLY A 563 10.88 34.71 21.69
C GLY A 563 10.44 35.18 20.29
N ARG A 564 11.17 34.75 19.25
CA ARG A 564 10.81 35.05 17.85
C ARG A 564 9.50 34.41 17.43
N MET A 565 9.23 33.18 17.90
CA MET A 565 7.99 32.49 17.59
C MET A 565 6.79 33.16 18.25
N ALA A 566 6.91 33.58 19.52
CA ALA A 566 5.88 34.35 20.22
C ALA A 566 5.54 35.67 19.50
N LEU A 567 6.55 36.42 19.03
CA LEU A 567 6.34 37.64 18.27
C LEU A 567 5.66 37.39 16.90
N ARG A 568 5.98 36.27 16.21
CA ARG A 568 5.25 35.88 14.99
C ARG A 568 3.79 35.57 15.29
N THR A 569 3.53 34.82 16.35
CA THR A 569 2.18 34.49 16.78
C THR A 569 1.39 35.77 17.08
N LEU A 570 1.98 36.70 17.83
CA LEU A 570 1.35 37.98 18.17
C LEU A 570 1.01 38.82 16.92
N GLN A 571 1.91 38.88 15.93
CA GLN A 571 1.65 39.57 14.66
C GLN A 571 0.51 38.91 13.87
N ALA A 572 0.43 37.58 13.88
CA ALA A 572 -0.66 36.84 13.23
C ALA A 572 -2.00 37.05 13.95
N GLU A 573 -1.99 37.08 15.30
CA GLU A 573 -3.16 37.38 16.13
C GLU A 573 -3.71 38.78 15.89
N ALA A 574 -2.84 39.78 15.69
CA ALA A 574 -3.25 41.14 15.35
C ALA A 574 -3.98 41.22 14.00
N GLY A 575 -3.70 40.29 13.10
CA GLY A 575 -4.48 40.10 11.88
C GLY A 575 -5.79 39.34 12.11
N SER A 576 -5.99 38.67 13.25
CA SER A 576 -7.18 37.87 13.55
C SER A 576 -8.22 38.63 14.38
N SER A 577 -7.89 38.99 15.63
CA SER A 577 -8.78 39.76 16.51
C SER A 577 -8.01 40.39 17.68
N ALA A 578 -8.54 41.50 18.20
CA ALA A 578 -7.99 42.15 19.39
C ALA A 578 -8.04 41.26 20.64
N ALA A 579 -9.03 40.37 20.75
CA ALA A 579 -9.16 39.45 21.87
C ALA A 579 -8.01 38.42 21.93
N ALA A 580 -7.60 37.89 20.78
CA ALA A 580 -6.45 36.97 20.69
C ALA A 580 -5.15 37.67 21.09
N VAL A 581 -4.92 38.87 20.55
CA VAL A 581 -3.76 39.72 20.91
C VAL A 581 -3.72 39.98 22.42
N ARG A 582 -4.85 40.33 23.03
CA ARG A 582 -4.93 40.65 24.46
C ARG A 582 -4.53 39.47 25.34
N ALA A 583 -4.95 38.25 25.00
CA ALA A 583 -4.61 37.04 25.78
C ALA A 583 -3.10 36.75 25.76
N THR A 584 -2.48 36.87 24.59
CA THR A 584 -1.03 36.69 24.44
C THR A 584 -0.25 37.81 25.13
N LEU A 585 -0.66 39.07 24.96
CA LEU A 585 -0.03 40.21 25.65
C LEU A 585 -0.10 40.09 27.17
N ALA A 586 -1.23 39.67 27.74
CA ALA A 586 -1.37 39.48 29.19
C ALA A 586 -0.39 38.42 29.72
N THR A 587 -0.21 37.32 28.99
CA THR A 587 0.78 36.28 29.32
C THR A 587 2.21 36.80 29.22
N MET A 588 2.51 37.59 28.19
CA MET A 588 3.82 38.21 28.00
C MET A 588 4.13 39.24 29.09
N MET A 589 3.12 40.00 29.55
CA MET A 589 3.26 40.97 30.65
C MET A 589 3.66 40.28 31.94
N GLN A 590 3.00 39.17 32.31
CA GLN A 590 3.33 38.41 33.52
C GLN A 590 4.75 37.85 33.51
N LYS A 591 5.26 37.49 32.32
CA LYS A 591 6.60 36.93 32.14
C LYS A 591 7.69 38.00 31.91
N SER A 592 7.32 39.27 31.77
CA SER A 592 8.27 40.33 31.45
C SER A 592 9.04 40.76 32.72
N PRO A 593 10.38 40.67 32.72
CA PRO A 593 11.19 40.96 33.91
C PRO A 593 11.25 42.46 34.23
N THR A 594 11.17 43.33 33.22
CA THR A 594 11.36 44.79 33.38
C THR A 594 10.04 45.54 33.54
N ALA A 595 10.04 46.59 34.38
CA ALA A 595 8.89 47.47 34.58
C ALA A 595 8.49 48.18 33.28
N ASP A 596 9.46 48.70 32.52
CA ASP A 596 9.22 49.35 31.22
C ASP A 596 8.61 48.39 30.20
N GLY A 597 9.06 47.13 30.20
CA GLY A 597 8.49 46.08 29.34
C GLY A 597 7.04 45.77 29.70
N ARG A 598 6.71 45.73 31.00
CA ARG A 598 5.33 45.56 31.46
C ARG A 598 4.45 46.75 31.10
N ALA A 599 4.95 47.97 31.24
CA ALA A 599 4.23 49.20 30.86
C ALA A 599 3.95 49.26 29.36
N ALA A 600 4.95 48.96 28.51
CA ALA A 600 4.79 48.96 27.06
C ALA A 600 3.78 47.90 26.57
N LEU A 601 3.79 46.71 27.16
CA LEU A 601 2.80 45.67 26.86
C LEU A 601 1.40 46.03 27.39
N GLY A 602 1.31 46.68 28.56
CA GLY A 602 0.07 47.19 29.13
C GLY A 602 -0.64 48.19 28.21
N ALA A 603 0.12 49.13 27.62
CA ALA A 603 -0.43 50.08 26.66
C ALA A 603 -1.07 49.39 25.43
N LEU A 604 -0.50 48.26 24.98
CA LEU A 604 -1.08 47.47 23.89
C LEU A 604 -2.33 46.69 24.34
N VAL A 605 -2.39 46.23 25.59
CA VAL A 605 -3.60 45.63 26.18
C VAL A 605 -4.74 46.65 26.23
N ASP A 606 -4.44 47.91 26.59
CA ASP A 606 -5.43 48.98 26.60
C ASP A 606 -5.92 49.31 25.19
N LEU A 607 -5.03 49.35 24.19
CA LEU A 607 -5.43 49.49 22.79
C LEU A 607 -6.33 48.33 22.35
N ALA A 608 -6.01 47.10 22.75
CA ALA A 608 -6.84 45.94 22.44
C ALA A 608 -8.23 46.00 23.10
N ALA A 609 -8.32 46.56 24.30
CA ALA A 609 -9.60 46.76 25.00
C ALA A 609 -10.50 47.79 24.32
N ARG A 610 -9.92 48.80 23.63
CA ARG A 610 -10.66 49.82 22.88
C ARG A 610 -11.24 49.31 21.56
N VAL A 611 -10.86 48.12 21.09
CA VAL A 611 -11.41 47.52 19.88
C VAL A 611 -12.74 46.84 20.21
N GLU A 612 -13.83 47.60 20.13
CA GLU A 612 -15.18 47.07 20.35
C GLU A 612 -15.76 46.37 19.12
N VAL A 613 -15.38 46.86 17.92
CA VAL A 613 -15.87 46.36 16.63
C VAL A 613 -14.68 46.03 15.74
N SER A 614 -14.60 44.77 15.29
CA SER A 614 -13.59 44.33 14.32
C SER A 614 -14.10 44.47 12.90
N GLY A 615 -13.26 44.99 12.00
CA GLY A 615 -13.59 45.09 10.57
C GLY A 615 -13.95 43.74 9.95
N LYS A 616 -13.33 42.65 10.44
CA LYS A 616 -13.65 41.29 9.98
C LYS A 616 -15.02 40.81 10.41
N ALA A 617 -15.45 41.14 11.63
CA ALA A 617 -16.77 40.78 12.12
C ALA A 617 -17.87 41.50 11.32
N VAL A 618 -17.66 42.78 11.02
CA VAL A 618 -18.58 43.57 10.19
C VAL A 618 -18.68 42.99 8.78
N ALA A 619 -17.53 42.72 8.14
CA ALA A 619 -17.51 42.12 6.80
C ALA A 619 -18.18 40.75 6.74
N LEU A 620 -18.04 39.93 7.79
CA LEU A 620 -18.72 38.64 7.88
C LEU A 620 -20.25 38.79 7.96
N VAL A 621 -20.74 39.71 8.81
CA VAL A 621 -22.18 39.98 8.93
C VAL A 621 -22.74 40.51 7.61
N ASP A 622 -22.03 41.42 6.95
CA ASP A 622 -22.44 41.95 5.65
C ASP A 622 -22.50 40.85 4.57
N LEU A 623 -21.50 39.98 4.51
CA LEU A 623 -21.48 38.83 3.60
C LEU A 623 -22.66 37.88 3.87
N MET A 624 -22.94 37.58 5.14
CA MET A 624 -24.08 36.74 5.52
C MET A 624 -25.43 37.36 5.11
N ARG A 625 -25.57 38.68 5.13
CA ARG A 625 -26.81 39.37 4.75
C ARG A 625 -26.98 39.54 3.24
N THR A 626 -25.88 39.74 2.53
CA THR A 626 -25.91 40.13 1.11
C THR A 626 -25.74 38.96 0.15
N ARG A 627 -24.99 37.92 0.53
CA ARG A 627 -24.61 36.83 -0.38
C ARG A 627 -25.13 35.46 0.00
N ILE A 628 -25.63 35.29 1.22
CA ILE A 628 -26.08 34.00 1.72
C ILE A 628 -27.61 34.03 1.79
N PRO A 629 -28.33 33.14 1.06
CA PRO A 629 -29.78 33.06 1.14
C PRO A 629 -30.28 32.83 2.58
N PRO A 630 -31.46 33.37 2.94
CA PRO A 630 -32.05 33.12 4.26
C PRO A 630 -32.22 31.63 4.53
N GLY A 631 -31.81 31.18 5.71
CA GLY A 631 -31.95 29.78 6.14
C GLY A 631 -30.75 28.88 5.81
N GLU A 632 -29.79 29.36 5.01
CA GLU A 632 -28.56 28.60 4.72
C GLU A 632 -27.60 28.55 5.91
N LYS A 633 -26.87 27.44 6.03
CA LYS A 633 -25.92 27.23 7.13
C LYS A 633 -24.54 27.78 6.78
N VAL A 634 -23.96 28.55 7.69
CA VAL A 634 -22.62 29.14 7.54
C VAL A 634 -21.64 28.50 8.51
N LEU A 635 -20.51 28.03 7.98
CA LEU A 635 -19.39 27.51 8.77
C LEU A 635 -18.26 28.54 8.79
N VAL A 636 -17.88 28.99 9.98
CA VAL A 636 -16.81 29.97 10.19
C VAL A 636 -15.64 29.30 10.89
N PHE A 637 -14.48 29.32 10.23
CA PHE A 637 -13.24 28.75 10.77
C PHE A 637 -12.34 29.85 11.33
N THR A 638 -11.84 29.67 12.54
CA THR A 638 -10.93 30.60 13.22
C THR A 638 -9.75 29.85 13.82
N GLN A 639 -8.55 30.43 13.78
CA GLN A 639 -7.36 29.79 14.34
C GLN A 639 -7.26 29.92 15.87
N TYR A 640 -7.81 30.99 16.44
CA TYR A 640 -7.70 31.32 17.87
C TYR A 640 -9.06 31.23 18.57
N LEU A 641 -9.09 30.61 19.74
CA LEU A 641 -10.32 30.38 20.53
C LEU A 641 -10.95 31.71 20.99
N GLU A 642 -10.11 32.67 21.33
CA GLU A 642 -10.48 34.02 21.75
C GLU A 642 -11.18 34.79 20.63
N THR A 643 -10.77 34.54 19.38
CA THR A 643 -11.44 35.11 18.19
C THR A 643 -12.85 34.55 18.07
N GLN A 644 -13.05 33.26 18.36
CA GLN A 644 -14.37 32.64 18.33
C GLN A 644 -15.29 33.23 19.41
N ALA A 645 -14.79 33.46 20.62
CA ALA A 645 -15.55 34.08 21.70
C ALA A 645 -15.92 35.55 21.38
N PHE A 646 -14.99 36.33 20.83
CA PHE A 646 -15.23 37.71 20.42
C PHE A 646 -16.20 37.83 19.23
N GLY A 647 -16.13 36.90 18.28
CA GLY A 647 -17.08 36.82 17.18
C GLY A 647 -18.51 36.64 17.65
N ARG A 648 -18.75 35.83 18.70
CA ARG A 648 -20.08 35.60 19.28
C ARG A 648 -20.68 36.87 19.89
N SER A 649 -19.89 37.67 20.62
CA SER A 649 -20.40 38.90 21.25
C SER A 649 -20.65 40.04 20.26
N SER A 650 -19.88 40.10 19.17
CA SER A 650 -20.02 41.12 18.13
C SER A 650 -21.18 40.84 17.17
N THR A 651 -21.39 39.57 16.83
CA THR A 651 -22.52 39.11 15.97
C THR A 651 -23.85 39.11 16.73
N ALA A 652 -23.86 38.79 18.03
CA ALA A 652 -25.06 38.83 18.85
C ALA A 652 -25.65 40.24 19.03
N ARG A 653 -24.84 41.31 18.90
CA ARG A 653 -25.34 42.69 18.92
C ARG A 653 -25.98 43.13 17.60
N SER A 654 -25.84 42.35 16.52
CA SER A 654 -26.22 42.76 15.16
C SER A 654 -27.01 41.71 14.36
N ALA A 655 -27.27 40.50 14.86
CA ALA A 655 -27.96 39.42 14.14
C ALA A 655 -28.61 38.39 15.10
N PRO A 656 -29.63 37.60 14.66
CA PRO A 656 -30.36 36.65 15.51
C PRO A 656 -29.47 35.51 16.05
N PRO A 657 -29.89 34.80 17.11
CA PRO A 657 -29.00 33.98 17.93
C PRO A 657 -28.36 32.80 17.16
N ILE A 658 -27.03 32.74 17.20
CA ILE A 658 -26.22 31.66 16.64
C ILE A 658 -26.28 30.46 17.60
N LYS A 659 -26.92 29.35 17.19
CA LYS A 659 -26.83 28.06 17.90
C LYS A 659 -25.49 27.38 17.60
N THR A 660 -24.69 27.14 18.63
CA THR A 660 -23.49 26.31 18.56
C THR A 660 -23.82 24.82 18.73
N PRO A 661 -23.12 23.90 18.06
CA PRO A 661 -23.14 22.50 18.45
C PRO A 661 -22.58 22.38 19.87
N ARG A 662 -23.33 21.73 20.77
CA ARG A 662 -22.90 21.49 22.16
C ARG A 662 -21.57 20.73 22.14
N SER A 663 -20.53 21.33 22.71
CA SER A 663 -19.37 20.56 23.18
C SER A 663 -19.88 19.67 24.32
N GLN A 664 -19.96 18.37 24.09
CA GLN A 664 -20.27 17.39 25.13
C GLN A 664 -19.08 17.26 26.09
N HIS A 665 -18.77 18.29 26.86
CA HIS A 665 -17.91 18.20 28.04
C HIS A 665 -18.27 19.34 29.00
N SER A 666 -19.27 19.09 29.84
CA SER A 666 -19.32 19.65 31.20
C SER A 666 -19.58 18.50 32.17
N PRO A 667 -18.90 18.49 33.33
CA PRO A 667 -19.15 17.49 34.35
C PRO A 667 -20.54 17.72 34.95
N ALA A 668 -21.27 16.62 35.16
CA ALA A 668 -22.52 16.65 35.88
C ALA A 668 -22.28 17.15 37.32
N THR A 669 -22.59 18.41 37.58
CA THR A 669 -22.95 18.85 38.92
C THR A 669 -24.41 18.49 39.14
N GLY A 670 -24.63 17.55 40.06
CA GLY A 670 -25.97 17.17 40.50
C GLY A 670 -26.71 18.34 41.13
N ALA A 671 -28.02 18.34 40.94
CA ALA A 671 -28.96 18.99 41.83
C ALA A 671 -30.12 18.03 42.02
N SER A 672 -30.39 17.74 43.28
CA SER A 672 -31.70 17.41 43.83
C SER A 672 -32.81 18.30 43.27
#